data_AF-A0A6P5RDB0-F1
#
_entry.id   AF-A0A6P5RDB0-F1
#
_cell.length_a   1.000
_cell.length_b   1.000
_cell.length_c   1.000
_cell.angle_alpha   90.00
_cell.angle_beta   90.00
_cell.angle_gamma   90.00
#
_symmetry.space_group_name_H-M   'P 1'
#
loop_
_entity.id
_entity.type
_entity.pdbx_description
1 polymer ?
#
loop_
_entity_poly.entity_id
_entity_poly.type
_entity_poly.pdbx_seq_one_letter_code
_entity_poly.pdbx_strand_id
1 'polypeptide(L)'
;MATILIPIKLTSDIYNYREWKFFSLSFFHHHHLSGIIDGTEPPPDLQYQYPDFIKWRRRDQEALNWLKATLSDGLQQRVMARTDSARKVWLNLEAHFAGLVHTDIYTLKYHLHKARKHATMSMADYLKQIKELAEKLADAGAPVEDRDLLHLHILPGLPEEYNPFRAWINNNPLISSWDEFQDLLLKEEVHLDEQRRSAAINHYQDGREEDHAIGIDLGTTYSRVAVWQKDHVEIILNDHGNRKTASYVASAETDETILVGDAAFNQVVRNTANSIFDTKRLIGRRFNDTSVQSDVKLWPFKVIEGPGDKPMILVTHNGQEKQCYAEDITAMVLEKMRKIAENYLGSTVKNAVITVPAYFSDSQRQETKAAGLSAGLNVMRIMNEPSAAAIAYGLYKKAGWSSPRNVMIFDLGGGTLDVSLLTVSTSGDFQVKATAGDTHLGGQDFDNRLVNYCAEKFKREHKLDVNKRALRRLKNECEKAKKRLSFESDIDVEIDCLCENTDFTITFTRAIFEQVNMDLFIKCMDPVEKCLTNAKMDINGVDDVVLAGGSSRIPMVQQLLQKFFKGKELCKGVNPDEAVVYGAAIQAAALSGNGKGKFIQDFTLKDVTPLPLVMEGTDVNGLKKFVNLIPRNSIIPVRKDIEFCTVKDNQVLIDFHIYEGESSIPANLNFLAECSLHDIPPGPKHVHKFDVFFEIDADGILSVSAVNKSTGQKNEMIINRDRPKKR
;
A
#
# COMPACT_ATOMS: atom_id res chain seq x y z
N MET A 1 16.50 50.29 -34.94
CA MET A 1 16.96 49.75 -33.65
C MET A 1 16.54 48.30 -33.61
N ALA A 2 17.46 47.37 -33.86
CA ALA A 2 17.18 45.94 -33.76
C ALA A 2 17.01 45.60 -32.27
N THR A 3 15.86 45.06 -31.91
CA THR A 3 15.56 44.57 -30.56
C THR A 3 16.53 43.43 -30.25
N ILE A 4 17.56 43.69 -29.45
CA ILE A 4 18.41 42.63 -28.91
C ILE A 4 17.49 41.80 -28.00
N LEU A 5 17.22 40.55 -28.38
CA LEU A 5 16.58 39.57 -27.50
C LEU A 5 17.53 39.33 -26.32
N ILE A 6 17.22 39.94 -25.18
CA ILE A 6 18.00 39.77 -23.96
C ILE A 6 17.58 38.43 -23.34
N PRO A 7 18.48 37.44 -23.24
CA PRO A 7 18.09 36.08 -22.90
C PRO A 7 17.69 35.90 -21.44
N ILE A 8 18.16 36.77 -20.52
CA ILE A 8 17.88 36.66 -19.08
C ILE A 8 17.70 38.06 -18.47
N LYS A 9 16.54 38.31 -17.86
CA LYS A 9 16.24 39.52 -17.08
C LYS A 9 16.44 39.23 -15.60
N LEU A 10 17.40 39.90 -14.94
CA LEU A 10 17.68 39.74 -13.52
C LEU A 10 16.59 40.40 -12.68
N THR A 11 16.01 39.61 -11.79
CA THR A 11 15.06 40.08 -10.77
C THR A 11 15.78 40.20 -9.42
N SER A 12 15.14 40.74 -8.38
CA SER A 12 15.68 40.71 -7.01
C SER A 12 15.79 39.30 -6.41
N ASP A 13 15.40 38.26 -7.16
CA ASP A 13 15.52 36.87 -6.78
C ASP A 13 16.92 36.30 -7.01
N ILE A 14 17.46 35.55 -6.04
CA ILE A 14 18.84 35.04 -6.08
C ILE A 14 19.05 33.92 -7.11
N TYR A 15 17.99 33.23 -7.54
CA TYR A 15 18.12 32.00 -8.34
C TYR A 15 18.64 32.24 -9.76
N ASN A 16 18.30 33.36 -10.40
CA ASN A 16 18.84 33.69 -11.73
C ASN A 16 20.07 34.61 -11.69
N TYR A 17 20.53 35.03 -10.50
CA TYR A 17 21.69 35.91 -10.35
C TYR A 17 22.99 35.27 -10.84
N ARG A 18 23.25 34.00 -10.51
CA ARG A 18 24.49 33.31 -10.94
C ARG A 18 24.57 33.19 -12.47
N GLU A 19 23.47 32.80 -13.09
CA GLU A 19 23.38 32.64 -14.53
C GLU A 19 23.47 34.00 -15.23
N TRP A 20 22.70 35.00 -14.78
CA TRP A 20 22.79 36.36 -15.28
C TRP A 20 24.20 36.96 -15.13
N LYS A 21 24.86 36.73 -13.98
CA LYS A 21 26.22 37.21 -13.72
C LYS A 21 27.21 36.60 -14.70
N PHE A 22 27.10 35.30 -14.96
CA PHE A 22 27.92 34.60 -15.94
C PHE A 22 27.72 35.18 -17.35
N PHE A 23 26.47 35.35 -17.80
CA PHE A 23 26.16 35.94 -19.11
C PHE A 23 26.64 37.39 -19.23
N SER A 24 26.46 38.19 -18.18
CA SER A 24 26.89 39.59 -18.17
C SER A 24 28.41 39.71 -18.22
N LEU A 25 29.14 38.87 -17.49
CA LEU A 25 30.61 38.82 -17.57
C LEU A 25 31.10 38.40 -18.96
N SER A 26 30.41 37.44 -19.59
CA SER A 26 30.70 37.03 -20.97
C SER A 26 30.47 38.16 -21.97
N PHE A 27 29.35 38.89 -21.84
CA PHE A 27 29.05 40.09 -22.64
C PHE A 27 30.12 41.16 -22.46
N PHE A 28 30.46 41.52 -21.21
CA PHE A 28 31.48 42.54 -20.96
C PHE A 28 32.86 42.11 -21.47
N HIS A 29 33.21 40.84 -21.38
CA HIS A 29 34.44 40.33 -21.96
C HIS A 29 34.46 40.46 -23.49
N HIS A 30 33.39 40.02 -24.16
CA HIS A 30 33.26 40.09 -25.62
C HIS A 30 33.32 41.53 -26.16
N HIS A 31 32.71 42.48 -25.44
CA HIS A 31 32.67 43.89 -25.83
C HIS A 31 33.85 44.71 -25.29
N HIS A 32 34.87 44.07 -24.71
CA HIS A 32 36.00 44.74 -24.07
C HIS A 32 35.57 45.77 -23.00
N LEU A 33 34.56 45.47 -22.20
CA LEU A 33 34.04 46.30 -21.11
C LEU A 33 34.42 45.76 -19.71
N SER A 34 35.05 44.57 -19.62
CA SER A 34 35.41 43.95 -18.33
C SER A 34 36.17 44.88 -17.39
N GLY A 35 37.14 45.65 -17.92
CA GLY A 35 37.93 46.59 -17.14
C GLY A 35 37.13 47.70 -16.46
N ILE A 36 36.03 48.13 -17.08
CA ILE A 36 35.08 49.09 -16.50
C ILE A 36 34.36 48.45 -15.30
N ILE A 37 33.95 47.20 -15.45
CA ILE A 37 33.11 46.49 -14.48
C ILE A 37 33.91 45.95 -13.31
N ASP A 38 35.13 45.45 -13.51
CA ASP A 38 36.02 44.94 -12.46
C ASP A 38 36.86 46.05 -11.78
N GLY A 39 36.92 47.24 -12.39
CA GLY A 39 37.63 48.41 -11.86
C GLY A 39 39.11 48.47 -12.22
N THR A 40 39.62 47.56 -13.05
CA THR A 40 41.00 47.60 -13.57
C THR A 40 41.21 48.72 -14.60
N GLU A 41 40.12 49.29 -15.13
CA GLU A 41 40.11 50.49 -15.97
C GLU A 41 39.34 51.64 -15.31
N PRO A 42 39.94 52.34 -14.34
CA PRO A 42 39.31 53.47 -13.65
C PRO A 42 39.15 54.69 -14.59
N PRO A 43 38.25 55.65 -14.26
CA PRO A 43 38.12 56.88 -15.03
C PRO A 43 39.44 57.65 -15.09
N PRO A 44 39.88 58.09 -16.28
CA PRO A 44 41.09 58.92 -16.42
C PRO A 44 40.98 60.23 -15.65
N ASP A 45 42.12 60.74 -15.15
CA ASP A 45 42.16 62.03 -14.48
C ASP A 45 41.76 63.17 -15.44
N LEU A 46 40.73 63.92 -15.04
CA LEU A 46 40.16 65.03 -15.79
C LEU A 46 41.17 66.15 -16.04
N GLN A 47 42.24 66.24 -15.25
CA GLN A 47 43.25 67.31 -15.38
C GLN A 47 44.22 67.13 -16.55
N TYR A 48 44.34 65.94 -17.18
CA TYR A 48 45.40 65.69 -18.17
C TYR A 48 44.99 64.99 -19.47
N GLN A 49 43.82 64.32 -19.55
CA GLN A 49 43.47 63.47 -20.70
C GLN A 49 41.98 63.51 -21.08
N TYR A 50 41.49 64.68 -21.52
CA TYR A 50 40.09 64.87 -21.94
C TYR A 50 39.60 63.90 -23.05
N PRO A 51 40.40 63.58 -24.09
CA PRO A 51 39.99 62.61 -25.11
C PRO A 51 39.81 61.19 -24.58
N ASP A 52 40.67 60.75 -23.66
CA ASP A 52 40.60 59.43 -23.04
C ASP A 52 39.43 59.32 -22.07
N PHE A 53 39.12 60.40 -21.35
CA PHE A 53 37.92 60.49 -20.53
C PHE A 53 36.63 60.34 -21.37
N ILE A 54 36.53 60.99 -22.53
CA ILE A 54 35.37 60.81 -23.43
C ILE A 54 35.24 59.37 -23.92
N LYS A 55 36.36 58.74 -24.28
CA LYS A 55 36.40 57.35 -24.75
C LYS A 55 36.00 56.37 -23.64
N TRP A 56 36.50 56.57 -22.43
CA TRP A 56 36.14 55.81 -21.24
C TRP A 56 34.64 55.98 -20.92
N ARG A 57 34.14 57.22 -20.90
CA ARG A 57 32.74 57.53 -20.59
C ARG A 57 31.76 56.88 -21.57
N ARG A 58 32.12 56.77 -22.85
CA ARG A 58 31.31 56.07 -23.85
C ARG A 58 31.17 54.58 -23.51
N ARG A 59 32.26 53.93 -23.09
CA ARG A 59 32.29 52.52 -22.72
C ARG A 59 31.55 52.26 -21.40
N ASP A 60 31.71 53.15 -20.42
CA ASP A 60 30.92 53.10 -19.18
C ASP A 60 29.41 53.26 -19.45
N GLN A 61 29.02 54.14 -20.37
CA GLN A 61 27.61 54.28 -20.78
C GLN A 61 27.08 53.04 -21.51
N GLU A 62 27.90 52.37 -22.32
CA GLU A 62 27.54 51.11 -22.99
C GLU A 62 27.28 50.00 -21.98
N ALA A 63 28.15 49.86 -20.97
CA ALA A 63 27.97 48.93 -19.87
C ALA A 63 26.72 49.27 -19.02
N LEU A 64 26.47 50.55 -18.74
CA LEU A 64 25.24 50.99 -18.05
C LEU A 64 23.98 50.66 -18.84
N ASN A 65 24.00 50.81 -20.16
CA ASN A 65 22.84 50.49 -21.00
C ASN A 65 22.53 48.99 -20.98
N TRP A 66 23.55 48.14 -21.00
CA TRP A 66 23.38 46.69 -20.83
C TRP A 66 22.76 46.34 -19.47
N LEU A 67 23.28 46.93 -18.39
CA LEU A 67 22.72 46.74 -17.05
C LEU A 67 21.26 47.21 -16.99
N LYS A 68 20.93 48.41 -17.48
CA LYS A 68 19.54 48.89 -17.54
C LYS A 68 18.63 47.95 -18.32
N ALA A 69 19.09 47.43 -19.44
CA ALA A 69 18.26 46.58 -20.28
C ALA A 69 18.02 45.19 -19.68
N THR A 70 18.92 44.71 -18.81
CA THR A 70 18.89 43.35 -18.24
C THR A 70 18.38 43.28 -16.80
N LEU A 71 18.19 44.41 -16.11
CA LEU A 71 17.64 44.46 -14.75
C LEU A 71 16.11 44.69 -14.76
N SER A 72 15.38 44.10 -13.82
CA SER A 72 13.97 44.43 -13.56
C SER A 72 13.80 45.85 -13.02
N ASP A 73 12.64 46.47 -13.25
CA ASP A 73 12.40 47.86 -12.87
C ASP A 73 12.55 48.08 -11.34
N GLY A 74 12.05 47.11 -10.54
CA GLY A 74 12.21 47.13 -9.09
C GLY A 74 13.65 46.95 -8.60
N LEU A 75 14.51 46.27 -9.37
CA LEU A 75 15.93 46.13 -9.04
C LEU A 75 16.71 47.37 -9.49
N GLN A 76 16.39 47.94 -10.66
CA GLN A 76 16.97 49.20 -11.14
C GLN A 76 16.78 50.33 -10.13
N GLN A 77 15.58 50.49 -9.57
CA GLN A 77 15.30 51.50 -8.54
C GLN A 77 16.20 51.35 -7.31
N ARG A 78 16.58 50.12 -6.93
CA ARG A 78 17.43 49.85 -5.76
C ARG A 78 18.90 50.08 -6.04
N VAL A 79 19.43 49.50 -7.13
CA VAL A 79 20.88 49.47 -7.36
C VAL A 79 21.41 50.63 -8.20
N MET A 80 20.53 51.35 -8.91
CA MET A 80 20.89 52.47 -9.77
C MET A 80 20.56 53.84 -9.17
N ALA A 81 19.93 53.90 -7.99
CA ALA A 81 19.65 55.16 -7.33
C ALA A 81 20.96 55.92 -7.00
N ARG A 82 21.08 57.16 -7.50
CA ARG A 82 22.19 58.09 -7.22
C ARG A 82 23.57 57.63 -7.70
N THR A 83 23.62 56.76 -8.72
CA THR A 83 24.88 56.33 -9.32
C THR A 83 24.91 56.57 -10.83
N ASP A 84 26.08 56.95 -11.31
CA ASP A 84 26.35 57.42 -12.67
C ASP A 84 27.37 56.55 -13.41
N SER A 85 27.83 55.43 -12.80
CA SER A 85 28.80 54.53 -13.43
C SER A 85 28.41 53.06 -13.35
N ALA A 86 28.78 52.30 -14.38
CA ALA A 86 28.48 50.87 -14.47
C ALA A 86 29.13 50.07 -13.33
N ARG A 87 30.35 50.45 -12.92
CA ARG A 87 31.07 49.84 -11.79
C ARG A 87 30.30 49.94 -10.49
N LYS A 88 29.78 51.12 -10.16
CA LYS A 88 29.03 51.33 -8.91
C LYS A 88 27.73 50.51 -8.92
N VAL A 89 27.03 50.45 -10.07
CA VAL A 89 25.85 49.60 -10.24
C VAL A 89 26.20 48.13 -10.04
N TRP A 90 27.32 47.67 -10.59
CA TRP A 90 27.82 46.30 -10.41
C TRP A 90 28.15 45.98 -8.95
N LEU A 91 28.83 46.88 -8.24
CA LEU A 91 29.13 46.72 -6.81
C LEU A 91 27.86 46.69 -5.95
N ASN A 92 26.86 47.53 -6.28
CA ASN A 92 25.57 47.52 -5.60
C ASN A 92 24.83 46.19 -5.80
N LEU A 93 24.92 45.59 -7.01
CA LEU A 93 24.38 44.25 -7.27
C LEU A 93 25.11 43.18 -6.46
N GLU A 94 26.45 43.20 -6.44
CA GLU A 94 27.23 42.25 -5.65
C GLU A 94 26.90 42.34 -4.15
N ALA A 95 26.77 43.55 -3.61
CA ALA A 95 26.36 43.78 -2.23
C ALA A 95 24.91 43.31 -1.96
N HIS A 96 23.98 43.60 -2.87
CA HIS A 96 22.58 43.19 -2.74
C HIS A 96 22.43 41.67 -2.63
N PHE A 97 23.08 40.91 -3.52
CA PHE A 97 22.98 39.45 -3.54
C PHE A 97 23.91 38.75 -2.53
N ALA A 98 24.95 39.40 -2.02
CA ALA A 98 25.77 38.87 -0.94
C ALA A 98 25.02 38.81 0.41
N GLY A 99 23.99 39.65 0.60
CA GLY A 99 23.19 39.71 1.83
C GLY A 99 22.00 38.75 1.91
N LEU A 100 21.67 38.03 0.83
CA LEU A 100 20.51 37.13 0.77
C LEU A 100 20.90 35.71 1.21
N VAL A 101 20.30 35.21 2.29
CA VAL A 101 20.52 33.84 2.80
C VAL A 101 19.63 32.86 2.03
N HIS A 102 20.24 31.92 1.30
CA HIS A 102 19.55 30.95 0.43
C HIS A 102 18.55 30.05 1.18
N THR A 103 18.78 29.73 2.45
CA THR A 103 18.03 28.71 3.20
C THR A 103 16.62 29.17 3.60
N ASP A 104 16.47 30.41 4.05
CA ASP A 104 15.19 30.91 4.58
C ASP A 104 14.21 31.27 3.44
N ILE A 105 14.70 31.92 2.38
CA ILE A 105 13.90 32.27 1.19
C ILE A 105 13.42 31.00 0.47
N TYR A 106 14.28 29.97 0.35
CA TYR A 106 13.89 28.69 -0.26
C TYR A 106 12.78 28.01 0.53
N THR A 107 12.94 27.96 1.86
CA THR A 107 11.96 27.34 2.77
C THR A 107 10.63 28.09 2.71
N LEU A 108 10.64 29.42 2.76
CA LEU A 108 9.43 30.23 2.68
C LEU A 108 8.74 30.13 1.31
N LYS A 109 9.48 30.14 0.19
CA LYS A 109 8.92 29.93 -1.15
C LYS A 109 8.34 28.53 -1.31
N TYR A 110 9.00 27.51 -0.75
CA TYR A 110 8.50 26.15 -0.72
C TYR A 110 7.16 26.08 0.02
N HIS A 111 7.07 26.68 1.22
CA HIS A 111 5.82 26.74 1.97
C HIS A 111 4.72 27.52 1.25
N LEU A 112 5.05 28.65 0.62
CA LEU A 112 4.10 29.45 -0.15
C LEU A 112 3.54 28.67 -1.36
N HIS A 113 4.40 27.93 -2.07
CA HIS A 113 3.97 27.11 -3.23
C HIS A 113 3.20 25.84 -2.82
N LYS A 114 3.43 25.32 -1.60
CA LYS A 114 2.76 24.15 -1.06
C LYS A 114 1.52 24.47 -0.23
N ALA A 115 1.22 25.74 0.05
CA ALA A 115 0.01 26.14 0.76
C ALA A 115 -1.23 25.66 -0.02
N ARG A 116 -2.12 24.93 0.66
CA ARG A 116 -3.38 24.42 0.12
C ARG A 116 -4.51 24.75 1.08
N LYS A 117 -5.70 25.07 0.55
CA LYS A 117 -6.91 25.19 1.36
C LYS A 117 -7.46 23.80 1.63
N HIS A 118 -7.45 23.38 2.89
CA HIS A 118 -8.06 22.12 3.34
C HIS A 118 -9.56 22.30 3.60
N ALA A 119 -10.32 21.19 3.60
CA ALA A 119 -11.78 21.21 3.76
C ALA A 119 -12.25 21.85 5.08
N THR A 120 -11.46 21.73 6.16
CA THR A 120 -11.76 22.30 7.48
C THR A 120 -11.21 23.71 7.69
N MET A 121 -10.47 24.25 6.71
CA MET A 121 -9.85 25.58 6.79
C MET A 121 -10.77 26.62 6.14
N SER A 122 -11.06 27.71 6.87
CA SER A 122 -11.82 28.83 6.32
C SER A 122 -11.03 29.53 5.20
N MET A 123 -11.72 30.13 4.24
CA MET A 123 -11.06 30.92 3.19
C MET A 123 -10.23 32.07 3.78
N ALA A 124 -10.70 32.67 4.87
CA ALA A 124 -9.99 33.73 5.58
C ALA A 124 -8.65 33.24 6.17
N ASP A 125 -8.63 32.06 6.80
CA ASP A 125 -7.41 31.49 7.37
C ASP A 125 -6.40 31.10 6.29
N TYR A 126 -6.88 30.57 5.16
CA TYR A 126 -6.04 30.24 4.01
C TYR A 126 -5.36 31.48 3.41
N LEU A 127 -6.12 32.54 3.18
CA LEU A 127 -5.58 33.81 2.67
C LEU A 127 -4.63 34.46 3.68
N LYS A 128 -4.93 34.38 4.98
CA LYS A 128 -4.06 34.85 6.04
C LYS A 128 -2.71 34.12 6.04
N GLN A 129 -2.72 32.79 5.92
CA GLN A 129 -1.49 31.99 5.83
C GLN A 129 -0.61 32.39 4.64
N ILE A 130 -1.22 32.59 3.46
CA ILE A 130 -0.51 33.02 2.26
C ILE A 130 0.10 34.41 2.45
N LYS A 131 -0.66 35.34 3.02
CA LYS A 131 -0.21 36.72 3.27
C LYS A 131 0.95 36.76 4.27
N GLU A 132 0.88 36.01 5.36
CA GLU A 132 1.98 35.90 6.34
C GLU A 132 3.27 35.32 5.73
N LEU A 133 3.15 34.36 4.79
CA LEU A 133 4.30 33.81 4.07
C LEU A 133 4.90 34.82 3.07
N ALA A 134 4.05 35.58 2.39
CA ALA A 134 4.48 36.64 1.46
C ALA A 134 5.18 37.80 2.19
N GLU A 135 4.68 38.20 3.37
CA GLU A 135 5.30 39.20 4.24
C GLU A 135 6.68 38.73 4.73
N LYS A 136 6.79 37.49 5.23
CA LYS A 136 8.08 36.90 5.61
C LYS A 136 9.07 36.83 4.44
N LEU A 137 8.60 36.58 3.23
CA LEU A 137 9.42 36.61 2.02
C LEU A 137 9.90 38.02 1.67
N ALA A 138 9.02 39.03 1.81
CA ALA A 138 9.39 40.42 1.63
C ALA A 138 10.43 40.88 2.65
N ASP A 139 10.26 40.52 3.93
CA ASP A 139 11.21 40.79 5.01
C ASP A 139 12.57 40.11 4.79
N ALA A 140 12.55 38.90 4.21
CA ALA A 140 13.75 38.17 3.81
C ALA A 140 14.40 38.71 2.51
N GLY A 141 13.88 39.81 1.93
CA GLY A 141 14.44 40.47 0.75
C GLY A 141 13.97 39.89 -0.60
N ALA A 142 12.97 39.02 -0.61
CA ALA A 142 12.40 38.38 -1.80
C ALA A 142 10.89 38.62 -1.92
N PRO A 143 10.43 39.87 -2.09
CA PRO A 143 9.00 40.19 -2.20
C PRO A 143 8.36 39.46 -3.39
N VAL A 144 7.12 39.03 -3.22
CA VAL A 144 6.30 38.37 -4.26
C VAL A 144 5.28 39.38 -4.77
N GLU A 145 5.18 39.53 -6.09
CA GLU A 145 4.20 40.42 -6.73
C GLU A 145 2.78 39.86 -6.55
N ASP A 146 1.79 40.74 -6.35
CA ASP A 146 0.39 40.35 -6.13
C ASP A 146 -0.15 39.42 -7.24
N ARG A 147 0.28 39.64 -8.48
CA ARG A 147 -0.10 38.80 -9.62
C ARG A 147 0.42 37.37 -9.49
N ASP A 148 1.65 37.19 -9.03
CA ASP A 148 2.25 35.87 -8.85
C ASP A 148 1.65 35.18 -7.61
N LEU A 149 1.42 35.95 -6.55
CA LEU A 149 0.72 35.49 -5.35
C LEU A 149 -0.66 34.94 -5.72
N LEU A 150 -1.39 35.65 -6.56
CA LEU A 150 -2.68 35.23 -7.10
C LEU A 150 -2.58 33.96 -7.96
N HIS A 151 -1.86 34.01 -9.08
CA HIS A 151 -1.94 32.98 -10.12
C HIS A 151 -1.07 31.75 -9.84
N LEU A 152 0.04 31.91 -9.13
CA LEU A 152 1.02 30.84 -8.90
C LEU A 152 0.90 30.20 -7.51
N HIS A 153 0.24 30.87 -6.57
CA HIS A 153 0.17 30.41 -5.17
C HIS A 153 -1.27 30.20 -4.67
N ILE A 154 -2.16 31.18 -4.86
CA ILE A 154 -3.54 31.07 -4.36
C ILE A 154 -4.41 30.15 -5.24
N LEU A 155 -4.57 30.45 -6.53
CA LEU A 155 -5.45 29.67 -7.41
C LEU A 155 -5.07 28.17 -7.49
N PRO A 156 -3.78 27.80 -7.59
CA PRO A 156 -3.38 26.39 -7.61
C PRO A 156 -3.61 25.68 -6.28
N GLY A 157 -3.78 26.43 -5.18
CA GLY A 157 -3.98 25.89 -3.86
C GLY A 157 -5.43 25.70 -3.43
N LEU A 158 -6.39 26.09 -4.26
CA LEU A 158 -7.82 25.87 -4.04
C LEU A 158 -8.23 24.40 -4.33
N PRO A 159 -9.34 23.89 -3.75
CA PRO A 159 -9.94 22.60 -4.10
C PRO A 159 -10.70 22.61 -5.45
N GLU A 160 -10.93 21.44 -6.06
CA GLU A 160 -11.48 21.31 -7.42
C GLU A 160 -12.84 21.99 -7.66
N GLU A 161 -13.66 22.12 -6.61
CA GLU A 161 -14.93 22.85 -6.65
C GLU A 161 -14.77 24.32 -7.09
N TYR A 162 -13.58 24.91 -6.93
CA TYR A 162 -13.23 26.26 -7.42
C TYR A 162 -12.77 26.27 -8.89
N ASN A 163 -12.77 25.16 -9.61
CA ASN A 163 -12.32 25.10 -11.01
C ASN A 163 -13.06 26.09 -11.93
N PRO A 164 -14.39 26.30 -11.82
CA PRO A 164 -15.10 27.33 -12.60
C PRO A 164 -14.58 28.74 -12.28
N PHE A 165 -14.40 29.05 -10.99
CA PHE A 165 -13.83 30.31 -10.54
C PHE A 165 -12.40 30.51 -11.05
N ARG A 166 -11.55 29.49 -11.00
CA ARG A 166 -10.18 29.53 -11.57
C ARG A 166 -10.19 29.80 -13.07
N ALA A 167 -11.06 29.11 -13.81
CA ALA A 167 -11.20 29.32 -15.24
C ALA A 167 -11.70 30.74 -15.55
N TRP A 168 -12.61 31.27 -14.74
CA TRP A 168 -13.09 32.64 -14.87
C TRP A 168 -11.99 33.67 -14.60
N ILE A 169 -11.22 33.53 -13.51
CA ILE A 169 -10.10 34.43 -13.17
C ILE A 169 -9.03 34.41 -14.27
N ASN A 170 -8.66 33.23 -14.77
CA ASN A 170 -7.64 33.11 -15.82
C ASN A 170 -8.04 33.77 -17.15
N ASN A 171 -9.35 33.98 -17.39
CA ASN A 171 -9.89 34.63 -18.58
C ASN A 171 -10.19 36.13 -18.39
N ASN A 172 -9.99 36.69 -17.19
CA ASN A 172 -10.25 38.11 -16.88
C ASN A 172 -8.96 38.83 -16.42
N PRO A 173 -8.13 39.34 -17.34
CA PRO A 173 -6.80 39.88 -17.03
C PRO A 173 -6.79 41.26 -16.33
N LEU A 174 -7.95 41.76 -15.90
CA LEU A 174 -8.10 43.09 -15.27
C LEU A 174 -7.93 43.09 -13.75
N ILE A 175 -7.93 41.92 -13.10
CA ILE A 175 -7.76 41.81 -11.65
C ILE A 175 -6.27 41.93 -11.33
N SER A 176 -5.85 43.09 -10.84
CA SER A 176 -4.44 43.37 -10.55
C SER A 176 -4.16 43.74 -9.09
N SER A 177 -5.15 43.63 -8.19
CA SER A 177 -5.00 43.95 -6.78
C SER A 177 -5.45 42.81 -5.86
N TRP A 178 -4.72 42.64 -4.76
CA TRP A 178 -5.03 41.65 -3.72
C TRP A 178 -6.45 41.80 -3.15
N ASP A 179 -6.88 43.03 -2.86
CA ASP A 179 -8.15 43.31 -2.18
C ASP A 179 -9.36 42.97 -3.07
N GLU A 180 -9.29 43.29 -4.35
CA GLU A 180 -10.34 42.95 -5.34
C GLU A 180 -10.47 41.43 -5.51
N PHE A 181 -9.34 40.73 -5.57
CA PHE A 181 -9.33 39.28 -5.68
C PHE A 181 -9.89 38.61 -4.41
N GLN A 182 -9.51 39.10 -3.24
CA GLN A 182 -9.99 38.58 -1.97
C GLN A 182 -11.51 38.69 -1.84
N ASP A 183 -12.10 39.82 -2.23
CA ASP A 183 -13.56 40.01 -2.20
C ASP A 183 -14.29 39.03 -3.14
N LEU A 184 -13.77 38.84 -4.36
CA LEU A 184 -14.32 37.88 -5.32
C LEU A 184 -14.25 36.44 -4.81
N LEU A 185 -13.12 36.05 -4.23
CA LEU A 185 -12.91 34.70 -3.71
C LEU A 185 -13.78 34.41 -2.48
N LEU A 186 -13.98 35.40 -1.60
CA LEU A 186 -14.88 35.27 -0.45
C LEU A 186 -16.35 35.14 -0.88
N LYS A 187 -16.78 35.87 -1.92
CA LYS A 187 -18.12 35.72 -2.51
C LYS A 187 -18.33 34.33 -3.10
N GLU A 188 -17.31 33.78 -3.76
CA GLU A 188 -17.37 32.41 -4.30
C GLU A 188 -17.48 31.36 -3.18
N GLU A 189 -16.74 31.50 -2.06
CA GLU A 189 -16.89 30.57 -0.92
C GLU A 189 -18.32 30.61 -0.35
N VAL A 190 -18.94 31.80 -0.22
CA VAL A 190 -20.33 31.91 0.24
C VAL A 190 -21.28 31.21 -0.75
N HIS A 191 -21.08 31.38 -2.05
CA HIS A 191 -21.87 30.71 -3.08
C HIS A 191 -21.73 29.18 -3.02
N LEU A 192 -20.50 28.67 -2.87
CA LEU A 192 -20.24 27.24 -2.73
C LEU A 192 -20.80 26.68 -1.41
N ASP A 193 -20.76 27.43 -0.31
CA ASP A 193 -21.37 27.04 0.95
C ASP A 193 -22.90 26.94 0.86
N GLU A 194 -23.55 27.84 0.11
CA GLU A 194 -24.98 27.75 -0.19
C GLU A 194 -25.30 26.53 -1.06
N GLN A 195 -24.45 26.20 -2.04
CA GLN A 195 -24.58 24.98 -2.83
C GLN A 195 -24.39 23.72 -1.97
N ARG A 196 -23.39 23.70 -1.09
CA ARG A 196 -23.16 22.59 -0.13
C ARG A 196 -24.34 22.41 0.82
N ARG A 197 -24.90 23.50 1.35
CA ARG A 197 -26.10 23.47 2.20
C ARG A 197 -27.33 22.99 1.43
N SER A 198 -27.51 23.45 0.19
CA SER A 198 -28.62 23.02 -0.67
C SER A 198 -28.48 21.54 -1.08
N ALA A 199 -27.26 21.08 -1.36
CA ALA A 199 -26.95 19.67 -1.60
C ALA A 199 -27.16 18.82 -0.33
N ALA A 200 -26.79 19.34 0.85
CA ALA A 200 -27.04 18.67 2.13
C ALA A 200 -28.53 18.60 2.49
N ILE A 201 -29.31 19.64 2.18
CA ILE A 201 -30.78 19.66 2.35
C ILE A 201 -31.46 18.68 1.38
N ASN A 202 -30.98 18.60 0.13
CA ASN A 202 -31.48 17.62 -0.84
C ASN A 202 -31.07 16.17 -0.47
N HIS A 203 -29.89 15.96 0.14
CA HIS A 203 -29.47 14.67 0.70
C HIS A 203 -30.29 14.27 1.94
N TYR A 204 -30.74 15.23 2.75
CA TYR A 204 -31.59 14.94 3.92
C TYR A 204 -33.03 14.56 3.56
N GLN A 205 -33.48 14.82 2.33
CA GLN A 205 -34.78 14.38 1.83
C GLN A 205 -34.75 12.99 1.17
N ASP A 206 -33.57 12.43 0.89
CA ASP A 206 -33.38 11.07 0.38
C ASP A 206 -32.57 10.26 1.41
N GLY A 207 -33.25 9.79 2.46
CA GLY A 207 -32.66 9.16 3.65
C GLY A 207 -31.91 7.84 3.39
N ARG A 208 -30.74 7.90 2.76
CA ARG A 208 -29.73 6.85 2.75
C ARG A 208 -28.37 7.47 3.05
N GLU A 209 -27.79 7.15 4.20
CA GLU A 209 -26.32 7.14 4.32
C GLU A 209 -25.82 6.27 3.16
N GLU A 210 -24.97 6.80 2.26
CA GLU A 210 -24.29 5.94 1.29
C GLU A 210 -23.32 5.05 2.06
N ASP A 211 -23.79 3.86 2.40
CA ASP A 211 -23.00 2.82 3.05
C ASP A 211 -21.96 2.28 2.05
N HIS A 212 -20.83 2.99 1.91
CA HIS A 212 -19.75 2.58 1.03
C HIS A 212 -19.21 1.20 1.45
N ALA A 213 -18.95 0.38 0.44
CA ALA A 213 -18.31 -0.92 0.59
C ALA A 213 -16.98 -0.93 -0.18
N ILE A 214 -15.91 -1.32 0.51
CA ILE A 214 -14.55 -1.36 -0.05
C ILE A 214 -14.04 -2.79 -0.18
N GLY A 215 -13.18 -3.03 -1.16
CA GLY A 215 -12.36 -4.23 -1.27
C GLY A 215 -11.00 -3.98 -0.65
N ILE A 216 -10.55 -4.88 0.23
CA ILE A 216 -9.22 -4.82 0.85
C ILE A 216 -8.44 -6.08 0.49
N ASP A 217 -7.30 -5.89 -0.16
CA ASP A 217 -6.24 -6.90 -0.28
C ASP A 217 -5.33 -6.77 0.94
N LEU A 218 -5.50 -7.66 1.91
CA LEU A 218 -4.67 -7.71 3.12
C LEU A 218 -3.44 -8.57 2.84
N GLY A 219 -2.42 -8.02 2.17
CA GLY A 219 -1.21 -8.78 1.82
C GLY A 219 -0.20 -8.92 2.95
N THR A 220 0.68 -9.92 2.86
CA THR A 220 1.74 -10.17 3.86
C THR A 220 2.70 -8.99 4.00
N THR A 221 3.13 -8.41 2.87
CA THR A 221 4.11 -7.31 2.82
C THR A 221 3.47 -5.95 2.56
N TYR A 222 2.41 -5.93 1.75
CA TYR A 222 1.71 -4.73 1.33
C TYR A 222 0.23 -5.01 1.27
N SER A 223 -0.57 -4.07 1.77
CA SER A 223 -2.02 -4.05 1.64
C SER A 223 -2.47 -3.01 0.62
N ARG A 224 -3.65 -3.22 0.05
CA ARG A 224 -4.29 -2.31 -0.91
C ARG A 224 -5.76 -2.18 -0.59
N VAL A 225 -6.35 -1.06 -0.98
CA VAL A 225 -7.77 -0.80 -0.85
C VAL A 225 -8.30 -0.21 -2.16
N ALA A 226 -9.48 -0.68 -2.56
CA ALA A 226 -10.17 -0.22 -3.75
C ALA A 226 -11.67 -0.09 -3.48
N VAL A 227 -12.34 0.73 -4.28
CA VAL A 227 -13.78 0.97 -4.19
C VAL A 227 -14.39 0.90 -5.59
N TRP A 228 -15.63 0.46 -5.67
CA TRP A 228 -16.41 0.59 -6.90
C TRP A 228 -17.07 1.96 -6.94
N GLN A 229 -16.76 2.77 -7.94
CA GLN A 229 -17.34 4.09 -8.13
C GLN A 229 -17.56 4.36 -9.63
N LYS A 230 -18.68 4.99 -10.00
CA LYS A 230 -18.97 5.38 -11.40
C LYS A 230 -18.70 4.26 -12.41
N ASP A 231 -19.22 3.07 -12.10
CA ASP A 231 -19.15 1.86 -12.93
C ASP A 231 -17.74 1.32 -13.26
N HIS A 232 -16.75 1.66 -12.45
CA HIS A 232 -15.42 1.05 -12.49
C HIS A 232 -14.87 0.84 -11.08
N VAL A 233 -13.81 0.03 -10.97
CA VAL A 233 -13.06 -0.07 -9.72
C VAL A 233 -11.97 0.99 -9.73
N GLU A 234 -11.90 1.76 -8.66
CA GLU A 234 -10.82 2.69 -8.39
C GLU A 234 -9.93 2.15 -7.27
N ILE A 235 -8.63 2.09 -7.55
CA ILE A 235 -7.62 1.71 -6.56
C ILE A 235 -7.14 2.97 -5.86
N ILE A 236 -7.31 3.02 -4.54
CA ILE A 236 -7.14 4.24 -3.77
C ILE A 236 -5.66 4.43 -3.43
N LEU A 237 -5.14 5.63 -3.68
CA LEU A 237 -3.80 6.02 -3.28
C LEU A 237 -3.77 6.30 -1.77
N ASN A 238 -2.70 5.89 -1.11
CA ASN A 238 -2.46 6.28 0.27
C ASN A 238 -2.01 7.74 0.39
N ASP A 239 -1.79 8.19 1.62
CA ASP A 239 -1.30 9.52 1.98
C ASP A 239 0.07 9.91 1.39
N HIS A 240 0.80 8.95 0.82
CA HIS A 240 2.08 9.15 0.14
C HIS A 240 1.97 9.06 -1.39
N GLY A 241 0.75 8.92 -1.93
CA GLY A 241 0.52 8.76 -3.37
C GLY A 241 0.80 7.35 -3.90
N ASN A 242 0.95 6.35 -3.02
CA ASN A 242 1.20 4.96 -3.42
C ASN A 242 -0.10 4.15 -3.51
N ARG A 243 -0.22 3.30 -4.53
CA ARG A 243 -1.33 2.33 -4.69
C ARG A 243 -1.28 1.13 -3.73
N LYS A 244 -0.26 1.07 -2.89
CA LYS A 244 -0.03 0.01 -1.91
C LYS A 244 0.57 0.61 -0.67
N THR A 245 0.24 0.05 0.48
CA THR A 245 0.70 0.50 1.78
C THR A 245 1.42 -0.65 2.46
N ALA A 246 2.60 -0.42 3.03
CA ALA A 246 3.33 -1.48 3.72
C ALA A 246 2.50 -2.09 4.87
N SER A 247 2.48 -3.41 5.01
CA SER A 247 1.80 -4.10 6.13
C SER A 247 2.68 -4.08 7.38
N TYR A 248 2.99 -2.87 7.85
CA TYR A 248 3.92 -2.59 8.94
C TYR A 248 3.24 -1.76 10.02
N VAL A 249 3.56 -2.06 11.28
CA VAL A 249 3.15 -1.30 12.46
C VAL A 249 4.36 -1.08 13.33
N ALA A 250 4.56 0.12 13.85
CA ALA A 250 5.70 0.41 14.71
C ALA A 250 5.37 1.49 15.74
N SER A 251 5.87 1.35 16.96
CA SER A 251 5.84 2.45 17.93
C SER A 251 6.89 3.49 17.53
N ALA A 252 6.55 4.77 17.50
CA ALA A 252 7.52 5.85 17.34
C ALA A 252 8.42 5.93 18.58
N GLU A 253 9.69 6.30 18.37
CA GLU A 253 10.67 6.47 19.47
C GLU A 253 10.51 7.81 20.21
N THR A 254 9.96 8.83 19.55
CA THR A 254 10.04 10.22 19.99
C THR A 254 8.78 10.78 20.66
N ASP A 255 7.59 10.31 20.26
CA ASP A 255 6.32 10.92 20.66
C ASP A 255 5.21 9.91 20.97
N GLU A 256 5.58 8.64 21.20
CA GLU A 256 4.66 7.59 21.63
C GLU A 256 3.51 7.28 20.66
N THR A 257 3.60 7.74 19.41
CA THR A 257 2.60 7.48 18.38
C THR A 257 2.77 6.09 17.75
N ILE A 258 1.65 5.44 17.41
CA ILE A 258 1.69 4.21 16.61
C ILE A 258 1.72 4.60 15.13
N LEU A 259 2.81 4.26 14.46
CA LEU A 259 2.97 4.39 13.02
C LEU A 259 2.43 3.13 12.34
N VAL A 260 1.72 3.31 11.24
CA VAL A 260 1.21 2.23 10.39
C VAL A 260 1.50 2.55 8.94
N GLY A 261 1.82 1.54 8.13
CA GLY A 261 2.05 1.73 6.71
C GLY A 261 3.47 2.15 6.37
N ASP A 262 3.59 3.00 5.35
CA ASP A 262 4.87 3.46 4.83
C ASP A 262 5.68 4.23 5.90
N ALA A 263 5.00 4.94 6.81
CA ALA A 263 5.62 5.60 7.95
C ALA A 263 6.35 4.60 8.89
N ALA A 264 5.71 3.46 9.21
CA ALA A 264 6.32 2.40 10.00
C ALA A 264 7.47 1.71 9.25
N PHE A 265 7.30 1.46 7.94
CA PHE A 265 8.34 0.89 7.09
C PHE A 265 9.59 1.77 7.02
N ASN A 266 9.43 3.09 6.88
CA ASN A 266 10.54 4.03 6.71
C ASN A 266 11.47 4.10 7.94
N GLN A 267 10.97 3.81 9.15
CA GLN A 267 11.78 3.82 10.36
C GLN A 267 12.37 2.45 10.75
N VAL A 268 12.04 1.37 10.03
CA VAL A 268 12.40 -0.02 10.40
C VAL A 268 13.90 -0.26 10.62
N VAL A 269 14.76 0.50 9.92
CA VAL A 269 16.23 0.39 10.06
C VAL A 269 16.72 1.01 11.37
N ARG A 270 16.02 2.01 11.91
CA ARG A 270 16.36 2.67 13.18
C ARG A 270 15.73 1.93 14.36
N ASN A 271 14.45 1.58 14.23
CA ASN A 271 13.65 0.95 15.28
C ASN A 271 13.26 -0.50 14.93
N THR A 272 14.25 -1.35 14.66
CA THR A 272 13.99 -2.70 14.10
C THR A 272 13.26 -3.61 15.08
N ALA A 273 13.50 -3.48 16.39
CA ALA A 273 12.91 -4.34 17.42
C ALA A 273 11.43 -4.05 17.69
N ASN A 274 10.96 -2.81 17.44
CA ASN A 274 9.57 -2.41 17.63
C ASN A 274 8.83 -2.16 16.31
N SER A 275 9.37 -2.64 15.19
CA SER A 275 8.72 -2.59 13.89
C SER A 275 8.20 -3.96 13.51
N ILE A 276 6.88 -4.12 13.60
CA ILE A 276 6.16 -5.37 13.40
C ILE A 276 5.70 -5.46 11.95
N PHE A 277 5.92 -6.62 11.34
CA PHE A 277 5.56 -6.97 9.96
C PHE A 277 5.33 -8.48 9.86
N ASP A 278 4.89 -8.98 8.70
CA ASP A 278 4.58 -10.40 8.47
C ASP A 278 3.53 -11.00 9.43
N THR A 279 2.68 -10.17 10.04
CA THR A 279 1.64 -10.65 10.98
C THR A 279 0.70 -11.65 10.34
N LYS A 280 0.51 -11.57 9.01
CA LYS A 280 -0.25 -12.55 8.23
C LYS A 280 0.32 -13.98 8.27
N ARG A 281 1.61 -14.15 8.59
CA ARG A 281 2.22 -15.47 8.85
C ARG A 281 1.95 -16.00 10.26
N LEU A 282 1.53 -15.14 11.19
CA LEU A 282 1.21 -15.48 12.59
C LEU A 282 -0.28 -15.63 12.87
N ILE A 283 -1.12 -14.82 12.22
CA ILE A 283 -2.56 -14.75 12.49
C ILE A 283 -3.20 -16.14 12.38
N GLY A 284 -4.01 -16.51 13.39
CA GLY A 284 -4.70 -17.81 13.46
C GLY A 284 -3.81 -19.06 13.56
N ARG A 285 -2.51 -18.90 13.84
CA ARG A 285 -1.60 -20.03 14.08
C ARG A 285 -1.36 -20.27 15.56
N ARG A 286 -0.73 -21.40 15.87
CA ARG A 286 -0.21 -21.69 17.21
C ARG A 286 1.27 -21.36 17.31
N PHE A 287 1.72 -20.97 18.50
CA PHE A 287 3.12 -20.64 18.75
C PHE A 287 4.02 -21.83 18.46
N ASN A 288 3.61 -23.03 18.87
CA ASN A 288 4.37 -24.26 18.64
C ASN A 288 4.31 -24.82 17.20
N ASP A 289 3.62 -24.16 16.26
CA ASP A 289 3.63 -24.58 14.87
C ASP A 289 5.04 -24.51 14.29
N THR A 290 5.46 -25.53 13.53
CA THR A 290 6.83 -25.62 12.98
C THR A 290 7.18 -24.41 12.12
N SER A 291 6.20 -23.87 11.39
CA SER A 291 6.42 -22.68 10.55
C SER A 291 6.61 -21.41 11.39
N VAL A 292 5.81 -21.22 12.45
CA VAL A 292 5.98 -20.10 13.39
C VAL A 292 7.34 -20.17 14.07
N GLN A 293 7.75 -21.34 14.55
CA GLN A 293 9.07 -21.54 15.18
C GLN A 293 10.24 -21.28 14.21
N SER A 294 10.01 -21.45 12.90
CA SER A 294 11.01 -21.14 11.88
C SER A 294 11.07 -19.63 11.62
N ASP A 295 9.91 -18.99 11.48
CA ASP A 295 9.81 -17.56 11.19
C ASP A 295 10.28 -16.67 12.37
N VAL A 296 10.00 -17.07 13.62
CA VAL A 296 10.43 -16.34 14.83
C VAL A 296 11.95 -16.17 14.92
N LYS A 297 12.73 -17.08 14.30
CA LYS A 297 14.19 -16.97 14.24
C LYS A 297 14.68 -15.88 13.28
N LEU A 298 13.83 -15.48 12.34
CA LEU A 298 14.14 -14.50 11.29
C LEU A 298 13.66 -13.09 11.66
N TRP A 299 12.69 -12.97 12.56
CA TRP A 299 12.15 -11.68 12.95
C TRP A 299 13.03 -10.94 13.96
N PRO A 300 13.13 -9.60 13.85
CA PRO A 300 13.88 -8.77 14.78
C PRO A 300 13.11 -8.47 16.07
N PHE A 301 11.78 -8.59 16.04
CA PHE A 301 10.89 -8.45 17.19
C PHE A 301 10.66 -9.80 17.87
N LYS A 302 10.32 -9.77 19.15
CA LYS A 302 10.15 -10.97 19.97
C LYS A 302 8.70 -11.48 19.86
N VAL A 303 8.56 -12.79 19.70
CA VAL A 303 7.28 -13.50 19.79
C VAL A 303 7.38 -14.52 20.92
N ILE A 304 6.36 -14.60 21.77
CA ILE A 304 6.29 -15.50 22.91
C ILE A 304 5.03 -16.37 22.85
N GLU A 305 5.06 -17.48 23.59
CA GLU A 305 3.87 -18.30 23.83
C GLU A 305 2.89 -17.55 24.73
N GLY A 306 1.64 -17.44 24.28
CA GLY A 306 0.53 -16.89 25.04
C GLY A 306 -0.51 -17.93 25.44
N PRO A 307 -1.64 -17.48 26.03
CA PRO A 307 -2.74 -18.35 26.41
C PRO A 307 -3.21 -19.22 25.23
N GLY A 308 -3.46 -20.51 25.49
CA GLY A 308 -3.95 -21.44 24.47
C GLY A 308 -2.96 -21.71 23.33
N ASP A 309 -1.66 -21.60 23.56
CA ASP A 309 -0.61 -21.78 22.53
C ASP A 309 -0.75 -20.73 21.40
N LYS A 310 -1.34 -19.56 21.66
CA LYS A 310 -1.39 -18.44 20.69
C LYS A 310 -0.07 -17.67 20.70
N PRO A 311 0.51 -17.31 19.54
CA PRO A 311 1.69 -16.46 19.49
C PRO A 311 1.34 -15.01 19.89
N MET A 312 2.12 -14.41 20.80
CA MET A 312 1.99 -13.01 21.18
C MET A 312 3.25 -12.23 20.82
N ILE A 313 3.07 -11.06 20.23
CA ILE A 313 4.15 -10.17 19.81
C ILE A 313 4.48 -9.25 20.98
N LEU A 314 5.76 -9.19 21.35
CA LEU A 314 6.26 -8.29 22.38
C LEU A 314 6.71 -6.98 21.74
N VAL A 315 6.06 -5.88 22.12
CA VAL A 315 6.42 -4.52 21.69
C VAL A 315 6.79 -3.68 22.89
N THR A 316 7.84 -2.88 22.79
CA THR A 316 8.11 -1.83 23.78
C THR A 316 7.39 -0.56 23.35
N HIS A 317 6.43 -0.12 24.16
CA HIS A 317 5.65 1.09 23.96
C HIS A 317 5.71 1.91 25.25
N ASN A 318 6.20 3.14 25.18
CA ASN A 318 6.35 4.04 26.33
C ASN A 318 7.26 3.46 27.43
N GLY A 319 8.35 2.79 27.02
CA GLY A 319 9.26 2.10 27.94
C GLY A 319 8.65 0.88 28.65
N GLN A 320 7.41 0.50 28.34
CA GLN A 320 6.73 -0.68 28.87
C GLN A 320 6.62 -1.77 27.81
N GLU A 321 6.90 -3.01 28.17
CA GLU A 321 6.59 -4.15 27.31
C GLU A 321 5.07 -4.38 27.31
N LYS A 322 4.50 -4.43 26.11
CA LYS A 322 3.12 -4.85 25.86
C LYS A 322 3.11 -6.14 25.04
N GLN A 323 2.16 -7.00 25.36
CA GLN A 323 1.86 -8.22 24.62
C GLN A 323 0.68 -7.92 23.69
N CYS A 324 0.87 -8.13 22.39
CA CYS A 324 -0.15 -7.89 21.38
C CYS A 324 -0.44 -9.18 20.62
N TYR A 325 -1.71 -9.43 20.32
CA TYR A 325 -2.05 -10.52 19.41
C TYR A 325 -1.79 -10.13 17.95
N ALA A 326 -1.62 -11.13 17.09
CA ALA A 326 -1.40 -10.88 15.66
C ALA A 326 -2.64 -10.24 15.00
N GLU A 327 -3.84 -10.60 15.47
CA GLU A 327 -5.12 -10.01 15.06
C GLU A 327 -5.20 -8.51 15.41
N ASP A 328 -4.67 -8.07 16.56
CA ASP A 328 -4.67 -6.66 16.96
C ASP A 328 -3.78 -5.81 16.04
N ILE A 329 -2.58 -6.29 15.75
CA ILE A 329 -1.66 -5.60 14.83
C ILE A 329 -2.24 -5.58 13.40
N THR A 330 -2.90 -6.67 13.00
CA THR A 330 -3.59 -6.75 11.71
C THR A 330 -4.78 -5.77 11.64
N ALA A 331 -5.51 -5.59 12.74
CA ALA A 331 -6.58 -4.61 12.84
C ALA A 331 -6.08 -3.18 12.62
N MET A 332 -4.89 -2.83 13.13
CA MET A 332 -4.28 -1.51 12.87
C MET A 332 -3.98 -1.29 11.38
N VAL A 333 -3.53 -2.32 10.66
CA VAL A 333 -3.32 -2.25 9.21
C VAL A 333 -4.66 -2.07 8.47
N LEU A 334 -5.69 -2.82 8.86
CA LEU A 334 -7.04 -2.69 8.29
C LEU A 334 -7.67 -1.33 8.59
N GLU A 335 -7.45 -0.79 9.79
CA GLU A 335 -7.88 0.57 10.16
C GLU A 335 -7.20 1.62 9.29
N LYS A 336 -5.89 1.46 9.00
CA LYS A 336 -5.20 2.33 8.04
C LYS A 336 -5.80 2.23 6.63
N MET A 337 -6.18 1.03 6.18
CA MET A 337 -6.84 0.85 4.86
C MET A 337 -8.21 1.53 4.84
N ARG A 338 -9.01 1.39 5.91
CA ARG A 338 -10.28 2.10 6.07
C ARG A 338 -10.08 3.62 6.02
N LYS A 339 -9.14 4.17 6.81
CA LYS A 339 -8.83 5.61 6.85
C LYS A 339 -8.38 6.15 5.48
N ILE A 340 -7.61 5.37 4.72
CA ILE A 340 -7.23 5.74 3.34
C ILE A 340 -8.48 5.88 2.46
N ALA A 341 -9.41 4.91 2.55
CA ALA A 341 -10.66 4.98 1.80
C ALA A 341 -11.57 6.12 2.27
N GLU A 342 -11.68 6.35 3.57
CA GLU A 342 -12.48 7.45 4.16
C GLU A 342 -11.98 8.81 3.69
N ASN A 343 -10.65 9.01 3.66
CA ASN A 343 -10.05 10.24 3.16
C ASN A 343 -10.32 10.46 1.66
N TYR A 344 -10.34 9.38 0.87
CA TYR A 344 -10.64 9.46 -0.56
C TYR A 344 -12.11 9.74 -0.84
N LEU A 345 -13.01 9.07 -0.12
CA LEU A 345 -14.46 9.17 -0.31
C LEU A 345 -15.08 10.41 0.36
N GLY A 346 -14.40 10.99 1.35
CA GLY A 346 -14.92 12.11 2.15
C GLY A 346 -16.01 11.70 3.14
N SER A 347 -16.17 10.41 3.43
CA SER A 347 -17.24 9.83 4.23
C SER A 347 -16.73 8.61 5.02
N THR A 348 -17.48 8.19 6.05
CA THR A 348 -17.13 7.02 6.87
C THR A 348 -17.34 5.73 6.08
N VAL A 349 -16.42 4.77 6.22
CA VAL A 349 -16.52 3.47 5.55
C VAL A 349 -16.75 2.38 6.58
N LYS A 350 -17.91 1.73 6.50
CA LYS A 350 -18.27 0.64 7.42
C LYS A 350 -18.11 -0.74 6.78
N ASN A 351 -18.42 -0.90 5.50
CA ASN A 351 -18.51 -2.23 4.89
C ASN A 351 -17.23 -2.61 4.13
N ALA A 352 -16.77 -3.85 4.29
CA ALA A 352 -15.59 -4.33 3.57
C ALA A 352 -15.69 -5.81 3.16
N VAL A 353 -15.10 -6.12 2.00
CA VAL A 353 -14.67 -7.48 1.63
C VAL A 353 -13.17 -7.56 1.82
N ILE A 354 -12.71 -8.53 2.61
CA ILE A 354 -11.29 -8.71 2.94
C ILE A 354 -10.79 -10.02 2.32
N THR A 355 -9.66 -9.97 1.63
CA THR A 355 -9.09 -11.17 1.00
C THR A 355 -8.14 -11.94 1.91
N VAL A 356 -8.11 -13.26 1.72
CA VAL A 356 -7.21 -14.20 2.39
C VAL A 356 -6.66 -15.22 1.39
N PRO A 357 -5.49 -15.84 1.66
CA PRO A 357 -4.99 -16.96 0.88
C PRO A 357 -6.03 -18.08 0.82
N ALA A 358 -6.15 -18.74 -0.33
CA ALA A 358 -7.14 -19.80 -0.50
C ALA A 358 -6.90 -20.94 0.51
N TYR A 359 -5.64 -21.18 0.86
CA TYR A 359 -5.22 -22.22 1.79
C TYR A 359 -5.29 -21.84 3.28
N PHE A 360 -5.86 -20.69 3.64
CA PHE A 360 -6.08 -20.33 5.05
C PHE A 360 -7.08 -21.30 5.71
N SER A 361 -6.73 -21.75 6.92
CA SER A 361 -7.57 -22.57 7.79
C SER A 361 -8.77 -21.79 8.34
N ASP A 362 -9.71 -22.52 8.94
CA ASP A 362 -10.83 -21.95 9.71
C ASP A 362 -10.36 -20.89 10.72
N SER A 363 -9.33 -21.22 11.52
CA SER A 363 -8.81 -20.31 12.55
C SER A 363 -8.24 -19.03 11.93
N GLN A 364 -7.51 -19.12 10.82
CA GLN A 364 -6.92 -17.94 10.17
C GLN A 364 -7.99 -17.04 9.55
N ARG A 365 -9.06 -17.61 8.99
CA ARG A 365 -10.22 -16.87 8.47
C ARG A 365 -10.97 -16.14 9.57
N GLN A 366 -11.21 -16.82 10.69
CA GLN A 366 -11.88 -16.22 11.85
C GLN A 366 -11.08 -15.07 12.45
N GLU A 367 -9.78 -15.26 12.69
CA GLU A 367 -8.94 -14.20 13.27
C GLU A 367 -8.79 -13.01 12.30
N THR A 368 -8.78 -13.24 10.98
CA THR A 368 -8.81 -12.15 9.99
C THR A 368 -10.14 -11.40 10.02
N LYS A 369 -11.27 -12.10 10.14
CA LYS A 369 -12.59 -11.48 10.29
C LYS A 369 -12.69 -10.68 11.59
N ALA A 370 -12.16 -11.22 12.69
CA ALA A 370 -12.08 -10.55 13.98
C ALA A 370 -11.22 -9.27 13.90
N ALA A 371 -10.07 -9.31 13.23
CA ALA A 371 -9.24 -8.13 12.99
C ALA A 371 -9.98 -7.05 12.21
N GLY A 372 -10.80 -7.43 11.21
CA GLY A 372 -11.67 -6.49 10.50
C GLY A 372 -12.72 -5.84 11.39
N LEU A 373 -13.38 -6.61 12.26
CA LEU A 373 -14.32 -6.09 13.25
C LEU A 373 -13.65 -5.10 14.22
N SER A 374 -12.47 -5.46 14.75
CA SER A 374 -11.67 -4.57 15.61
C SER A 374 -11.21 -3.29 14.90
N ALA A 375 -11.05 -3.32 13.58
CA ALA A 375 -10.78 -2.16 12.75
C ALA A 375 -12.03 -1.30 12.46
N GLY A 376 -13.19 -1.62 13.06
CA GLY A 376 -14.45 -0.91 12.85
C GLY A 376 -15.12 -1.20 11.50
N LEU A 377 -14.80 -2.33 10.87
CA LEU A 377 -15.39 -2.77 9.61
C LEU A 377 -16.44 -3.86 9.85
N ASN A 378 -17.60 -3.72 9.22
CA ASN A 378 -18.49 -4.82 8.92
C ASN A 378 -17.89 -5.66 7.77
N VAL A 379 -17.30 -6.79 8.12
CA VAL A 379 -16.71 -7.73 7.17
C VAL A 379 -17.82 -8.52 6.48
N MET A 380 -18.25 -8.05 5.31
CA MET A 380 -19.36 -8.62 4.54
C MET A 380 -19.04 -10.01 3.98
N ARG A 381 -17.77 -10.24 3.63
CA ARG A 381 -17.26 -11.49 3.06
C ARG A 381 -15.77 -11.60 3.31
N ILE A 382 -15.33 -12.78 3.72
CA ILE A 382 -13.92 -13.20 3.58
C ILE A 382 -13.79 -13.90 2.23
N MET A 383 -12.87 -13.43 1.40
CA MET A 383 -12.76 -13.87 0.02
C MET A 383 -11.39 -14.47 -0.28
N ASN A 384 -11.33 -15.56 -1.04
CA ASN A 384 -10.05 -16.12 -1.46
C ASN A 384 -9.37 -15.20 -2.48
N GLU A 385 -8.09 -14.89 -2.27
CA GLU A 385 -7.24 -14.09 -3.16
C GLU A 385 -7.30 -14.54 -4.63
N PRO A 386 -7.06 -15.82 -4.96
CA PRO A 386 -7.14 -16.26 -6.35
C PRO A 386 -8.56 -16.19 -6.92
N SER A 387 -9.61 -16.32 -6.09
CA SER A 387 -10.99 -16.12 -6.54
C SER A 387 -11.26 -14.65 -6.88
N ALA A 388 -10.70 -13.71 -6.10
CA ALA A 388 -10.75 -12.28 -6.41
C ALA A 388 -10.02 -11.95 -7.73
N ALA A 389 -8.81 -12.47 -7.91
CA ALA A 389 -8.07 -12.30 -9.16
C ALA A 389 -8.83 -12.91 -10.37
N ALA A 390 -9.54 -14.03 -10.19
CA ALA A 390 -10.39 -14.61 -11.23
C ALA A 390 -11.57 -13.70 -11.60
N ILE A 391 -12.22 -13.06 -10.63
CA ILE A 391 -13.28 -12.07 -10.89
C ILE A 391 -12.73 -10.90 -11.71
N ALA A 392 -11.58 -10.36 -11.30
CA ALA A 392 -10.94 -9.27 -12.02
C ALA A 392 -10.65 -9.67 -13.48
N TYR A 393 -10.09 -10.86 -13.70
CA TYR A 393 -9.84 -11.39 -15.05
C TYR A 393 -11.11 -11.58 -15.87
N GLY A 394 -12.14 -12.21 -15.28
CA GLY A 394 -13.39 -12.53 -15.96
C GLY A 394 -14.16 -11.29 -16.42
N LEU A 395 -14.06 -10.18 -15.70
CA LEU A 395 -14.72 -8.92 -16.08
C LEU A 395 -14.17 -8.35 -17.40
N TYR A 396 -12.86 -8.41 -17.62
CA TYR A 396 -12.23 -7.83 -18.81
C TYR A 396 -12.34 -8.70 -20.08
N LYS A 397 -12.55 -10.01 -19.95
CA LYS A 397 -12.38 -10.98 -21.05
C LYS A 397 -13.62 -11.76 -21.48
N LYS A 398 -14.74 -11.67 -20.75
CA LYS A 398 -15.98 -12.39 -21.10
C LYS A 398 -16.60 -11.98 -22.43
N ALA A 399 -16.36 -10.75 -22.90
CA ALA A 399 -16.82 -10.28 -24.20
C ALA A 399 -16.06 -11.01 -25.34
N GLY A 400 -16.51 -12.21 -25.70
CA GLY A 400 -15.94 -13.00 -26.81
C GLY A 400 -15.87 -14.51 -26.59
N TRP A 401 -16.26 -15.04 -25.42
CA TRP A 401 -16.23 -16.48 -25.17
C TRP A 401 -17.52 -17.17 -25.62
N SER A 402 -17.39 -18.21 -26.44
CA SER A 402 -18.52 -19.05 -26.89
C SER A 402 -18.76 -20.28 -26.02
N SER A 403 -17.84 -20.61 -25.11
CA SER A 403 -17.91 -21.75 -24.19
C SER A 403 -17.33 -21.40 -22.82
N PRO A 404 -17.66 -22.17 -21.76
CA PRO A 404 -16.96 -22.06 -20.48
C PRO A 404 -15.46 -22.24 -20.66
N ARG A 405 -14.67 -21.57 -19.82
CA ARG A 405 -13.20 -21.66 -19.83
C ARG A 405 -12.66 -22.09 -18.49
N ASN A 406 -11.66 -22.95 -18.51
CA ASN A 406 -10.89 -23.36 -17.34
C ASN A 406 -9.70 -22.43 -17.18
N VAL A 407 -9.73 -21.62 -16.13
CA VAL A 407 -8.74 -20.59 -15.84
C VAL A 407 -7.96 -21.01 -14.61
N MET A 408 -6.64 -21.10 -14.75
CA MET A 408 -5.75 -21.25 -13.61
C MET A 408 -5.27 -19.87 -13.17
N ILE A 409 -5.46 -19.57 -11.89
CA ILE A 409 -4.86 -18.41 -11.23
C ILE A 409 -3.61 -18.88 -10.51
N PHE A 410 -2.47 -18.25 -10.84
CA PHE A 410 -1.19 -18.45 -10.18
C PHE A 410 -0.84 -17.17 -9.43
N ASP A 411 -1.09 -17.15 -8.12
CA ASP A 411 -0.85 -16.01 -7.23
C ASP A 411 0.43 -16.20 -6.42
N LEU A 412 1.51 -15.52 -6.82
CA LEU A 412 2.78 -15.54 -6.11
C LEU A 412 3.01 -14.18 -5.45
N GLY A 413 2.62 -14.09 -4.18
CA GLY A 413 2.67 -12.88 -3.38
C GLY A 413 4.02 -12.60 -2.73
N GLY A 414 3.98 -11.78 -1.67
CA GLY A 414 5.14 -11.45 -0.85
C GLY A 414 5.55 -12.58 0.11
N GLY A 415 4.61 -13.42 0.54
CA GLY A 415 4.89 -14.49 1.50
C GLY A 415 4.10 -15.78 1.30
N THR A 416 3.15 -15.83 0.35
CA THR A 416 2.33 -16.99 0.04
C THR A 416 2.33 -17.25 -1.47
N LEU A 417 2.12 -18.51 -1.83
CA LEU A 417 1.81 -18.97 -3.18
C LEU A 417 0.46 -19.68 -3.13
N ASP A 418 -0.52 -19.18 -3.88
CA ASP A 418 -1.84 -19.77 -4.01
C ASP A 418 -2.12 -20.07 -5.48
N VAL A 419 -2.61 -21.29 -5.75
CA VAL A 419 -3.00 -21.74 -7.09
C VAL A 419 -4.42 -22.26 -7.04
N SER A 420 -5.30 -21.65 -7.84
CA SER A 420 -6.68 -22.13 -8.00
C SER A 420 -7.00 -22.37 -9.45
N LEU A 421 -7.66 -23.49 -9.72
CA LEU A 421 -8.23 -23.80 -11.02
C LEU A 421 -9.74 -23.60 -10.95
N LEU A 422 -10.27 -22.73 -11.80
CA LEU A 422 -11.69 -22.39 -11.83
C LEU A 422 -12.26 -22.62 -13.23
N THR A 423 -13.55 -22.94 -13.31
CA THR A 423 -14.31 -22.80 -14.55
C THR A 423 -15.10 -21.50 -14.50
N VAL A 424 -14.91 -20.66 -15.52
CA VAL A 424 -15.70 -19.44 -15.74
C VAL A 424 -16.71 -19.74 -16.83
N SER A 425 -17.99 -19.65 -16.49
CA SER A 425 -19.09 -19.88 -17.42
C SER A 425 -19.32 -18.67 -18.34
N THR A 426 -20.06 -18.89 -19.43
CA THR A 426 -20.48 -17.82 -20.35
C THR A 426 -21.51 -16.88 -19.74
N SER A 427 -22.33 -17.33 -18.79
CA SER A 427 -23.23 -16.48 -17.99
C SER A 427 -22.47 -15.62 -16.99
N GLY A 428 -21.26 -16.04 -16.62
CA GLY A 428 -20.35 -15.27 -15.80
C GLY A 428 -20.12 -15.83 -14.41
N ASP A 429 -20.76 -16.95 -14.05
CA ASP A 429 -20.48 -17.68 -12.81
C ASP A 429 -19.06 -18.23 -12.79
N PHE A 430 -18.46 -18.19 -11.59
CA PHE A 430 -17.14 -18.70 -11.29
C PHE A 430 -17.28 -19.92 -10.37
N GLN A 431 -16.70 -21.05 -10.76
CA GLN A 431 -16.67 -22.25 -9.93
C GLN A 431 -15.23 -22.71 -9.72
N VAL A 432 -14.76 -22.71 -8.49
CA VAL A 432 -13.47 -23.30 -8.13
C VAL A 432 -13.58 -24.82 -8.23
N LYS A 433 -12.63 -25.44 -8.93
CA LYS A 433 -12.50 -26.90 -9.06
C LYS A 433 -11.55 -27.47 -8.03
N ALA A 434 -10.42 -26.79 -7.85
CA ALA A 434 -9.46 -27.13 -6.82
C ALA A 434 -8.63 -25.91 -6.43
N THR A 435 -8.09 -25.96 -5.21
CA THR A 435 -7.05 -25.05 -4.75
C THR A 435 -5.88 -25.82 -4.15
N ALA A 436 -4.69 -25.25 -4.28
CA ALA A 436 -3.46 -25.69 -3.67
C ALA A 436 -2.58 -24.48 -3.37
N GLY A 437 -1.56 -24.63 -2.53
CA GLY A 437 -0.66 -23.52 -2.23
C GLY A 437 0.47 -23.89 -1.29
N ASP A 438 1.30 -22.90 -0.99
CA ASP A 438 2.31 -22.90 0.06
C ASP A 438 2.21 -21.58 0.84
N THR A 439 1.82 -21.68 2.12
CA THR A 439 1.61 -20.50 2.98
C THR A 439 2.91 -19.84 3.45
N HIS A 440 4.08 -20.39 3.08
CA HIS A 440 5.40 -19.88 3.44
C HIS A 440 6.38 -19.89 2.25
N LEU A 441 5.88 -19.58 1.05
CA LEU A 441 6.69 -19.41 -0.15
C LEU A 441 6.26 -18.13 -0.88
N GLY A 442 7.14 -17.14 -0.98
CA GLY A 442 6.86 -15.93 -1.73
C GLY A 442 8.07 -15.02 -1.92
N GLY A 443 7.81 -13.78 -2.28
CA GLY A 443 8.83 -12.78 -2.62
C GLY A 443 9.91 -12.59 -1.56
N GLN A 444 9.57 -12.69 -0.29
CA GLN A 444 10.50 -12.52 0.83
C GLN A 444 11.49 -13.67 0.97
N ASP A 445 11.09 -14.89 0.62
CA ASP A 445 11.99 -16.04 0.65
C ASP A 445 13.09 -15.86 -0.40
N PHE A 446 12.74 -15.27 -1.55
CA PHE A 446 13.72 -14.90 -2.58
C PHE A 446 14.63 -13.75 -2.17
N ASP A 447 14.08 -12.76 -1.46
CA ASP A 447 14.87 -11.66 -0.89
C ASP A 447 15.88 -12.20 0.13
N ASN A 448 15.48 -13.13 0.98
CA ASN A 448 16.35 -13.73 1.99
C ASN A 448 17.52 -14.52 1.36
N ARG A 449 17.32 -15.19 0.22
CA ARG A 449 18.42 -15.83 -0.52
C ARG A 449 19.44 -14.82 -1.03
N LEU A 450 18.98 -13.68 -1.55
CA LEU A 450 19.87 -12.58 -1.95
C LEU A 450 20.60 -11.95 -0.75
N VAL A 451 19.92 -11.76 0.38
CA VAL A 451 20.52 -11.25 1.62
C VAL A 451 21.63 -12.17 2.10
N ASN A 452 21.40 -13.48 2.14
CA ASN A 452 22.41 -14.45 2.55
C ASN A 452 23.62 -14.43 1.61
N TYR A 453 23.38 -14.38 0.30
CA TYR A 453 24.44 -14.25 -0.71
C TYR A 453 25.29 -12.98 -0.50
N CYS A 454 24.65 -11.84 -0.21
CA CYS A 454 25.35 -10.59 0.10
C CYS A 454 26.11 -10.65 1.41
N ALA A 455 25.51 -11.20 2.47
CA ALA A 455 26.15 -11.33 3.77
C ALA A 455 27.41 -12.20 3.70
N GLU A 456 27.35 -13.33 2.98
CA GLU A 456 28.50 -14.18 2.74
C GLU A 456 29.57 -13.48 1.89
N LYS A 457 29.16 -12.74 0.84
CA LYS A 457 30.11 -11.98 0.02
C LYS A 457 30.83 -10.91 0.83
N PHE A 458 30.08 -10.11 1.59
CA PHE A 458 30.64 -9.08 2.48
C PHE A 458 31.61 -9.69 3.49
N LYS A 459 31.24 -10.82 4.11
CA LYS A 459 32.12 -11.56 5.03
C LYS A 459 33.40 -12.05 4.35
N ARG A 460 33.31 -12.55 3.11
CA ARG A 460 34.50 -13.01 2.37
C ARG A 460 35.44 -11.85 2.03
N GLU A 461 34.90 -10.72 1.59
CA GLU A 461 35.66 -9.56 1.10
C GLU A 461 36.26 -8.74 2.25
N HIS A 462 35.48 -8.48 3.31
CA HIS A 462 35.87 -7.58 4.39
C HIS A 462 36.23 -8.30 5.69
N LYS A 463 36.03 -9.63 5.78
CA LYS A 463 36.22 -10.43 7.00
C LYS A 463 35.37 -9.97 8.19
N LEU A 464 34.24 -9.33 7.91
CA LEU A 464 33.29 -8.81 8.89
C LEU A 464 31.94 -9.50 8.77
N ASP A 465 31.32 -9.80 9.91
CA ASP A 465 29.95 -10.30 9.97
C ASP A 465 28.95 -9.13 10.01
N VAL A 466 27.85 -9.25 9.26
CA VAL A 466 26.81 -8.22 9.22
C VAL A 466 25.96 -8.25 10.49
N ASN A 467 25.83 -7.10 11.15
CA ASN A 467 24.95 -6.98 12.32
C ASN A 467 23.46 -6.89 11.92
N LYS A 468 22.54 -6.93 12.91
CA LYS A 468 21.08 -6.89 12.65
C LYS A 468 20.62 -5.67 11.85
N ARG A 469 21.23 -4.49 12.10
CA ARG A 469 20.91 -3.26 11.38
C ARG A 469 21.38 -3.33 9.92
N ALA A 470 22.58 -3.85 9.69
CA ALA A 470 23.13 -4.10 8.37
C ALA A 470 22.27 -5.10 7.57
N LEU A 471 21.82 -6.18 8.21
CA LEU A 471 20.89 -7.15 7.60
C LEU A 471 19.59 -6.49 7.14
N ARG A 472 19.02 -5.56 7.92
CA ARG A 472 17.80 -4.86 7.50
C ARG A 472 18.05 -3.94 6.30
N ARG A 473 19.19 -3.26 6.25
CA ARG A 473 19.60 -2.45 5.08
C ARG A 473 19.76 -3.33 3.85
N LEU A 474 20.45 -4.46 3.98
CA LEU A 474 20.59 -5.45 2.91
C LEU A 474 19.23 -5.95 2.43
N LYS A 475 18.30 -6.28 3.32
CA LYS A 475 16.95 -6.75 2.94
C LYS A 475 16.20 -5.73 2.10
N ASN A 476 16.23 -4.45 2.48
CA ASN A 476 15.58 -3.38 1.72
C ASN A 476 16.20 -3.23 0.31
N GLU A 477 17.52 -3.28 0.19
CA GLU A 477 18.19 -3.17 -1.11
C GLU A 477 18.05 -4.44 -1.97
N CYS A 478 18.04 -5.63 -1.36
CA CYS A 478 17.79 -6.89 -2.07
C CYS A 478 16.37 -6.95 -2.64
N GLU A 479 15.37 -6.44 -1.91
CA GLU A 479 13.99 -6.35 -2.42
C GLU A 479 13.89 -5.39 -3.61
N LYS A 480 14.54 -4.22 -3.54
CA LYS A 480 14.63 -3.27 -4.68
C LYS A 480 15.33 -3.92 -5.86
N ALA A 481 16.42 -4.64 -5.59
CA ALA A 481 17.20 -5.36 -6.59
C ALA A 481 16.36 -6.39 -7.34
N LYS A 482 15.66 -7.27 -6.60
CA LYS A 482 14.73 -8.27 -7.16
C LYS A 482 13.68 -7.62 -8.07
N LYS A 483 13.07 -6.52 -7.64
CA LYS A 483 12.05 -5.80 -8.44
C LYS A 483 12.62 -5.30 -9.76
N ARG A 484 13.83 -4.69 -9.75
CA ARG A 484 14.50 -4.20 -10.96
C ARG A 484 14.94 -5.32 -11.89
N LEU A 485 15.51 -6.40 -11.35
CA LEU A 485 15.96 -7.57 -12.13
C LEU A 485 14.82 -8.31 -12.85
N SER A 486 13.57 -8.02 -12.50
CA SER A 486 12.39 -8.49 -13.25
C SER A 486 12.28 -7.83 -14.64
N PHE A 487 12.95 -6.71 -14.86
CA PHE A 487 12.93 -5.93 -16.11
C PHE A 487 14.34 -5.72 -16.69
N GLU A 488 15.35 -5.58 -15.83
CA GLU A 488 16.75 -5.34 -16.19
C GLU A 488 17.58 -6.64 -16.13
N SER A 489 18.64 -6.77 -16.92
CA SER A 489 19.55 -7.94 -16.91
C SER A 489 20.49 -7.93 -15.71
N ASP A 490 20.83 -6.74 -15.24
CA ASP A 490 21.79 -6.49 -14.18
C ASP A 490 21.56 -5.11 -13.58
N ILE A 491 22.05 -4.90 -12.36
CA ILE A 491 21.98 -3.66 -11.62
C ILE A 491 23.17 -3.54 -10.68
N ASP A 492 23.62 -2.32 -10.41
CA ASP A 492 24.54 -2.04 -9.33
C ASP A 492 23.78 -1.67 -8.06
N VAL A 493 24.22 -2.23 -6.94
CA VAL A 493 23.74 -1.93 -5.59
C VAL A 493 24.92 -1.47 -4.76
N GLU A 494 24.80 -0.27 -4.21
CA GLU A 494 25.78 0.37 -3.35
C GLU A 494 25.13 0.72 -2.00
N ILE A 495 25.81 0.36 -0.92
CA ILE A 495 25.36 0.60 0.45
C ILE A 495 26.51 1.18 1.27
N ASP A 496 26.46 2.50 1.46
CA ASP A 496 27.43 3.23 2.27
C ASP A 496 27.43 2.77 3.72
N CYS A 497 28.60 2.57 4.31
CA CYS A 497 28.79 2.22 5.71
C CYS A 497 27.88 1.05 6.14
N LEU A 498 27.80 -0.03 5.34
CA LEU A 498 26.92 -1.17 5.61
C LEU A 498 27.16 -1.72 7.03
N CYS A 499 28.42 -2.00 7.37
CA CYS A 499 28.82 -2.45 8.69
C CYS A 499 30.22 -1.92 9.04
N GLU A 500 30.44 -1.47 10.27
CA GLU A 500 31.72 -0.94 10.76
C GLU A 500 32.38 0.08 9.80
N ASN A 501 31.59 1.04 9.31
CA ASN A 501 32.02 2.07 8.34
C ASN A 501 32.63 1.53 7.04
N THR A 502 32.30 0.28 6.69
CA THR A 502 32.72 -0.35 5.44
C THR A 502 31.57 -0.32 4.45
N ASP A 503 31.82 0.27 3.28
CA ASP A 503 30.87 0.31 2.16
C ASP A 503 30.74 -1.07 1.53
N PHE A 504 29.58 -1.36 0.95
CA PHE A 504 29.35 -2.59 0.19
C PHE A 504 28.82 -2.27 -1.20
N THR A 505 29.53 -2.76 -2.22
CA THR A 505 29.13 -2.62 -3.62
C THR A 505 29.00 -3.99 -4.27
N ILE A 506 27.90 -4.22 -4.97
CA ILE A 506 27.68 -5.45 -5.72
C ILE A 506 26.88 -5.19 -6.99
N THR A 507 27.36 -5.72 -8.11
CA THR A 507 26.55 -5.88 -9.32
C THR A 507 25.75 -7.18 -9.21
N PHE A 508 24.43 -7.08 -9.15
CA PHE A 508 23.57 -8.23 -9.31
C PHE A 508 23.24 -8.44 -10.78
N THR A 509 23.43 -9.64 -11.28
CA THR A 509 22.84 -10.07 -12.55
C THR A 509 21.60 -10.90 -12.29
N ARG A 510 20.66 -10.90 -13.24
CA ARG A 510 19.48 -11.76 -13.21
C ARG A 510 19.89 -13.23 -13.09
N ALA A 511 20.98 -13.63 -13.75
CA ALA A 511 21.50 -14.99 -13.68
C ALA A 511 21.91 -15.39 -12.25
N ILE A 512 22.54 -14.50 -11.48
CA ILE A 512 22.86 -14.75 -10.06
C ILE A 512 21.58 -14.89 -9.25
N PHE A 513 20.63 -13.98 -9.42
CA PHE A 513 19.34 -14.03 -8.73
C PHE A 513 18.59 -15.34 -9.00
N GLU A 514 18.57 -15.77 -10.26
CA GLU A 514 17.94 -17.03 -10.68
C GLU A 514 18.67 -18.24 -10.11
N GLN A 515 20.01 -18.25 -10.14
CA GLN A 515 20.81 -19.34 -9.62
C GLN A 515 20.58 -19.58 -8.13
N VAL A 516 20.56 -18.52 -7.30
CA VAL A 516 20.41 -18.66 -5.84
C VAL A 516 18.97 -18.99 -5.39
N ASN A 517 18.00 -18.90 -6.30
CA ASN A 517 16.58 -19.15 -6.04
C ASN A 517 15.98 -20.30 -6.87
N MET A 518 16.77 -20.96 -7.72
CA MET A 518 16.26 -21.92 -8.70
C MET A 518 15.44 -23.05 -8.06
N ASP A 519 15.87 -23.56 -6.90
CA ASP A 519 15.15 -24.59 -6.15
C ASP A 519 13.78 -24.10 -5.68
N LEU A 520 13.67 -22.86 -5.19
CA LEU A 520 12.40 -22.27 -4.78
C LEU A 520 11.50 -21.97 -5.97
N PHE A 521 12.07 -21.55 -7.11
CA PHE A 521 11.31 -21.32 -8.34
C PHE A 521 10.74 -22.62 -8.91
N ILE A 522 11.51 -23.70 -8.89
CA ILE A 522 11.02 -25.03 -9.26
C ILE A 522 9.92 -25.49 -8.30
N LYS A 523 10.11 -25.30 -6.99
CA LYS A 523 9.11 -25.63 -5.95
C LYS A 523 7.77 -24.92 -6.17
N CYS A 524 7.76 -23.74 -6.81
CA CYS A 524 6.51 -23.05 -7.16
C CYS A 524 5.61 -23.86 -8.11
N MET A 525 6.13 -24.88 -8.80
CA MET A 525 5.34 -25.72 -9.70
C MET A 525 4.59 -26.85 -8.95
N ASP A 526 5.01 -27.21 -7.73
CA ASP A 526 4.36 -28.30 -6.98
C ASP A 526 2.88 -27.99 -6.68
N PRO A 527 2.49 -26.76 -6.25
CA PRO A 527 1.08 -26.42 -6.08
C PRO A 527 0.30 -26.44 -7.40
N VAL A 528 0.94 -26.13 -8.53
CA VAL A 528 0.31 -26.17 -9.86
C VAL A 528 -0.08 -27.61 -10.21
N GLU A 529 0.86 -28.54 -10.07
CA GLU A 529 0.64 -29.98 -10.31
C GLU A 529 -0.42 -30.56 -9.35
N LYS A 530 -0.33 -30.21 -8.07
CA LYS A 530 -1.33 -30.63 -7.06
C LYS A 530 -2.72 -30.10 -7.39
N CYS A 531 -2.84 -28.86 -7.82
CA CYS A 531 -4.12 -28.25 -8.18
C CYS A 531 -4.76 -28.97 -9.37
N LEU A 532 -4.00 -29.28 -10.42
CA LEU A 532 -4.47 -30.07 -11.57
C LEU A 532 -4.90 -31.48 -11.18
N THR A 533 -4.08 -32.15 -10.36
CA THR A 533 -4.37 -33.51 -9.86
C THR A 533 -5.67 -33.53 -9.07
N ASN A 534 -5.83 -32.58 -8.15
CA ASN A 534 -7.03 -32.44 -7.32
C ASN A 534 -8.28 -32.11 -8.15
N ALA A 535 -8.13 -31.29 -9.19
CA ALA A 535 -9.20 -30.99 -10.14
C ALA A 535 -9.47 -32.11 -11.14
N LYS A 536 -8.62 -33.15 -11.17
CA LYS A 536 -8.62 -34.23 -12.18
C LYS A 536 -8.59 -33.67 -13.61
N MET A 537 -7.78 -32.64 -13.83
CA MET A 537 -7.67 -31.94 -15.10
C MET A 537 -6.28 -32.12 -15.71
N ASP A 538 -6.24 -32.48 -16.99
CA ASP A 538 -5.00 -32.50 -17.77
C ASP A 538 -4.54 -31.06 -18.08
N ILE A 539 -3.24 -30.87 -18.25
CA ILE A 539 -2.61 -29.58 -18.61
C ILE A 539 -3.28 -28.95 -19.86
N ASN A 540 -3.65 -29.77 -20.85
CA ASN A 540 -4.29 -29.30 -22.08
C ASN A 540 -5.74 -28.81 -21.85
N GLY A 541 -6.37 -29.21 -20.74
CA GLY A 541 -7.72 -28.79 -20.36
C GLY A 541 -7.79 -27.41 -19.71
N VAL A 542 -6.63 -26.81 -19.36
CA VAL A 542 -6.55 -25.43 -18.90
C VAL A 542 -6.52 -24.50 -20.10
N ASP A 543 -7.46 -23.58 -20.17
CA ASP A 543 -7.58 -22.62 -21.26
C ASP A 543 -6.64 -21.42 -21.07
N ASP A 544 -6.66 -20.82 -19.88
CA ASP A 544 -5.90 -19.62 -19.54
C ASP A 544 -5.11 -19.79 -18.24
N VAL A 545 -3.93 -19.18 -18.19
CA VAL A 545 -3.11 -19.08 -16.98
C VAL A 545 -2.92 -17.61 -16.65
N VAL A 546 -3.49 -17.16 -15.54
CA VAL A 546 -3.50 -15.76 -15.10
C VAL A 546 -2.53 -15.58 -13.96
N LEU A 547 -1.70 -14.54 -14.06
CA LEU A 547 -0.72 -14.20 -13.05
C LEU A 547 -1.31 -13.19 -12.05
N ALA A 548 -1.18 -13.50 -10.77
CA ALA A 548 -1.47 -12.62 -9.65
C ALA A 548 -0.26 -12.56 -8.70
N GLY A 549 -0.19 -11.52 -7.89
CA GLY A 549 0.90 -11.30 -6.93
C GLY A 549 2.17 -10.74 -7.58
N GLY A 550 2.84 -9.82 -6.89
CA GLY A 550 3.97 -9.08 -7.45
C GLY A 550 5.18 -9.94 -7.84
N SER A 551 5.38 -11.09 -7.18
CA SER A 551 6.50 -11.99 -7.47
C SER A 551 6.27 -12.81 -8.74
N SER A 552 5.04 -12.88 -9.27
CA SER A 552 4.77 -13.48 -10.58
C SER A 552 5.43 -12.72 -11.74
N ARG A 553 5.93 -11.50 -11.51
CA ARG A 553 6.71 -10.72 -12.49
C ARG A 553 8.10 -11.30 -12.76
N ILE A 554 8.60 -12.21 -11.91
CA ILE A 554 9.94 -12.80 -12.06
C ILE A 554 10.01 -13.60 -13.38
N PRO A 555 10.92 -13.27 -14.30
CA PRO A 555 10.99 -13.91 -15.62
C PRO A 555 11.17 -15.43 -15.55
N MET A 556 12.04 -15.93 -14.67
CA MET A 556 12.27 -17.37 -14.51
C MET A 556 11.01 -18.13 -14.05
N VAL A 557 10.23 -17.56 -13.13
CA VAL A 557 8.96 -18.17 -12.68
C VAL A 557 7.97 -18.26 -13.85
N GLN A 558 7.86 -17.21 -14.66
CA GLN A 558 7.00 -17.23 -15.86
C GLN A 558 7.49 -18.26 -16.88
N GLN A 559 8.80 -18.36 -17.11
CA GLN A 559 9.37 -19.36 -18.03
C GLN A 559 9.09 -20.79 -17.57
N LEU A 560 9.25 -21.07 -16.27
CA LEU A 560 8.92 -22.38 -15.70
C LEU A 560 7.43 -22.70 -15.84
N LEU A 561 6.56 -21.73 -15.58
CA LEU A 561 5.11 -21.88 -15.74
C LEU A 561 4.72 -22.10 -17.20
N GLN A 562 5.29 -21.34 -18.15
CA GLN A 562 5.08 -21.56 -19.58
C GLN A 562 5.56 -22.95 -20.02
N LYS A 563 6.74 -23.37 -19.56
CA LYS A 563 7.27 -24.71 -19.84
C LYS A 563 6.35 -25.79 -19.28
N PHE A 564 5.83 -25.62 -18.07
CA PHE A 564 4.86 -26.52 -17.45
C PHE A 564 3.59 -26.65 -18.33
N PHE A 565 3.08 -25.52 -18.83
CA PHE A 565 1.94 -25.47 -19.75
C PHE A 565 2.32 -25.62 -21.24
N LYS A 566 3.42 -26.32 -21.55
CA LYS A 566 3.84 -26.68 -22.92
C LYS A 566 3.93 -25.48 -23.88
N GLY A 567 4.43 -24.35 -23.40
CA GLY A 567 4.62 -23.11 -24.16
C GLY A 567 3.37 -22.22 -24.25
N LYS A 568 2.29 -22.53 -23.53
CA LYS A 568 1.08 -21.68 -23.48
C LYS A 568 1.44 -20.24 -23.06
N GLU A 569 0.86 -19.26 -23.74
CA GLU A 569 1.01 -17.86 -23.37
C GLU A 569 0.31 -17.55 -22.03
N LEU A 570 1.00 -16.83 -21.15
CA LEU A 570 0.45 -16.40 -19.86
C LEU A 570 -0.35 -15.11 -20.03
N CYS A 571 -1.50 -15.01 -19.37
CA CYS A 571 -2.36 -13.84 -19.44
C CYS A 571 -1.74 -12.64 -18.71
N LYS A 572 -1.48 -11.56 -19.46
CA LYS A 572 -0.94 -10.28 -18.96
C LYS A 572 -1.97 -9.14 -18.91
N GLY A 573 -3.25 -9.45 -19.14
CA GLY A 573 -4.32 -8.44 -19.27
C GLY A 573 -4.81 -7.82 -17.97
N VAL A 574 -4.33 -8.30 -16.82
CA VAL A 574 -4.64 -7.76 -15.49
C VAL A 574 -3.31 -7.46 -14.80
N ASN A 575 -3.21 -6.33 -14.10
CA ASN A 575 -2.04 -6.02 -13.30
C ASN A 575 -1.94 -7.03 -12.14
N PRO A 576 -0.88 -7.87 -12.06
CA PRO A 576 -0.79 -8.92 -11.04
C PRO A 576 -0.81 -8.38 -9.60
N ASP A 577 -0.30 -7.17 -9.40
CA ASP A 577 -0.27 -6.52 -8.08
C ASP A 577 -1.65 -6.02 -7.63
N GLU A 578 -2.58 -5.81 -8.56
CA GLU A 578 -3.86 -5.14 -8.29
C GLU A 578 -5.07 -6.07 -8.51
N ALA A 579 -4.87 -7.22 -9.16
CA ALA A 579 -5.94 -8.16 -9.52
C ALA A 579 -6.82 -8.56 -8.32
N VAL A 580 -6.19 -8.83 -7.17
CA VAL A 580 -6.86 -9.27 -5.95
C VAL A 580 -7.76 -8.17 -5.39
N VAL A 581 -7.22 -6.97 -5.15
CA VAL A 581 -8.00 -5.85 -4.61
C VAL A 581 -9.12 -5.42 -5.58
N TYR A 582 -8.86 -5.55 -6.88
CA TYR A 582 -9.84 -5.26 -7.92
C TYR A 582 -11.06 -6.19 -7.83
N GLY A 583 -10.83 -7.50 -7.73
CA GLY A 583 -11.88 -8.49 -7.54
C GLY A 583 -12.66 -8.32 -6.23
N ALA A 584 -11.95 -7.98 -5.14
CA ALA A 584 -12.56 -7.72 -3.85
C ALA A 584 -13.51 -6.51 -3.89
N ALA A 585 -13.13 -5.44 -4.59
CA ALA A 585 -13.98 -4.26 -4.75
C ALA A 585 -15.24 -4.55 -5.57
N ILE A 586 -15.14 -5.38 -6.62
CA ILE A 586 -16.31 -5.85 -7.39
C ILE A 586 -17.25 -6.65 -6.47
N GLN A 587 -16.69 -7.55 -5.66
CA GLN A 587 -17.49 -8.35 -4.72
C GLN A 587 -18.16 -7.46 -3.66
N ALA A 588 -17.48 -6.44 -3.17
CA ALA A 588 -18.04 -5.47 -2.23
C ALA A 588 -19.21 -4.69 -2.86
N ALA A 589 -19.07 -4.26 -4.12
CA ALA A 589 -20.12 -3.59 -4.88
C ALA A 589 -21.35 -4.49 -5.12
N ALA A 590 -21.12 -5.76 -5.43
CA ALA A 590 -22.17 -6.75 -5.61
C ALA A 590 -22.98 -6.97 -4.32
N LEU A 591 -22.30 -7.08 -3.17
CA LEU A 591 -22.96 -7.33 -1.87
C LEU A 591 -23.68 -6.10 -1.31
N SER A 592 -23.22 -4.88 -1.64
CA SER A 592 -23.83 -3.61 -1.17
C SER A 592 -25.00 -3.14 -2.03
N GLY A 593 -25.21 -3.74 -3.21
CA GLY A 593 -26.22 -3.29 -4.16
C GLY A 593 -25.90 -1.94 -4.84
N ASN A 594 -24.70 -1.40 -4.62
CA ASN A 594 -24.23 -0.12 -5.20
C ASN A 594 -23.71 -0.26 -6.64
N GLY A 595 -23.61 -1.48 -7.17
CA GLY A 595 -23.30 -1.72 -8.59
C GLY A 595 -24.53 -1.58 -9.49
N LYS A 596 -24.63 -0.47 -10.23
CA LYS A 596 -25.64 -0.29 -11.29
C LYS A 596 -25.04 -0.63 -12.66
N GLY A 597 -24.95 -1.91 -12.98
CA GLY A 597 -24.56 -2.38 -14.30
C GLY A 597 -24.93 -3.85 -14.54
N LYS A 598 -25.19 -4.23 -15.80
CA LYS A 598 -25.60 -5.60 -16.21
C LYS A 598 -24.66 -6.72 -15.73
N PHE A 599 -23.44 -6.41 -15.28
CA PHE A 599 -22.44 -7.41 -14.90
C PHE A 599 -22.30 -7.65 -13.39
N ILE A 600 -22.53 -6.63 -12.56
CA ILE A 600 -22.45 -6.79 -11.09
C ILE A 600 -23.67 -7.55 -10.55
N GLN A 601 -24.78 -7.52 -11.28
CA GLN A 601 -26.04 -8.04 -10.80
C GLN A 601 -26.17 -9.58 -10.93
N ASP A 602 -25.37 -10.25 -11.76
CA ASP A 602 -25.66 -11.64 -12.18
C ASP A 602 -24.47 -12.63 -12.18
N PHE A 603 -23.42 -12.45 -11.35
CA PHE A 603 -22.39 -13.51 -11.20
C PHE A 603 -22.46 -14.21 -9.84
N THR A 604 -22.31 -15.54 -9.86
CA THR A 604 -22.16 -16.34 -8.65
C THR A 604 -20.71 -16.83 -8.51
N LEU A 605 -20.12 -16.68 -7.33
CA LEU A 605 -18.87 -17.34 -6.96
C LEU A 605 -19.16 -18.58 -6.12
N LYS A 606 -18.71 -19.75 -6.60
CA LYS A 606 -18.77 -21.03 -5.90
C LYS A 606 -17.34 -21.46 -5.54
N ASP A 607 -16.91 -21.04 -4.36
CA ASP A 607 -15.62 -21.41 -3.77
C ASP A 607 -15.64 -22.84 -3.19
N VAL A 608 -14.50 -23.32 -2.71
CA VAL A 608 -14.37 -24.67 -2.14
C VAL A 608 -13.54 -24.71 -0.85
N THR A 609 -13.69 -25.77 -0.05
CA THR A 609 -12.87 -26.03 1.14
C THR A 609 -11.41 -26.33 0.78
N PRO A 610 -10.40 -25.68 1.42
CA PRO A 610 -8.99 -25.91 1.09
C PRO A 610 -8.41 -27.19 1.71
N LEU A 611 -8.98 -27.62 2.83
CA LEU A 611 -8.57 -28.77 3.62
C LEU A 611 -9.80 -29.59 4.02
N PRO A 612 -9.65 -30.89 4.28
CA PRO A 612 -10.74 -31.74 4.72
C PRO A 612 -10.99 -31.52 6.20
N LEU A 613 -12.27 -31.54 6.57
CA LEU A 613 -12.72 -31.51 7.95
C LEU A 613 -12.83 -32.94 8.49
N VAL A 614 -12.16 -33.21 9.60
CA VAL A 614 -12.08 -34.54 10.23
C VAL A 614 -12.54 -34.43 11.68
N MET A 615 -13.25 -35.43 12.16
CA MET A 615 -13.74 -35.50 13.54
C MET A 615 -13.13 -36.72 14.25
N GLU A 616 -12.68 -36.55 15.49
CA GLU A 616 -12.41 -37.65 16.43
C GLU A 616 -13.57 -37.72 17.44
N GLY A 617 -14.37 -38.78 17.37
CA GLY A 617 -15.51 -38.99 18.27
C GLY A 617 -15.59 -40.43 18.77
N THR A 618 -16.49 -40.68 19.72
CA THR A 618 -16.77 -42.03 20.24
C THR A 618 -17.90 -42.67 19.45
N ASP A 619 -17.67 -43.87 18.90
CA ASP A 619 -18.69 -44.62 18.16
C ASP A 619 -19.70 -45.32 19.08
N VAL A 620 -20.74 -45.92 18.48
CA VAL A 620 -21.80 -46.63 19.23
C VAL A 620 -21.30 -47.79 20.09
N ASN A 621 -20.09 -48.31 19.84
CA ASN A 621 -19.46 -49.36 20.63
C ASN A 621 -18.54 -48.81 21.73
N GLY A 622 -18.45 -47.49 21.89
CA GLY A 622 -17.57 -46.84 22.84
C GLY A 622 -16.11 -46.71 22.39
N LEU A 623 -15.82 -46.94 21.11
CA LEU A 623 -14.46 -46.84 20.56
C LEU A 623 -14.22 -45.48 19.90
N LYS A 624 -13.04 -44.90 20.12
CA LYS A 624 -12.61 -43.66 19.45
C LYS A 624 -12.40 -43.92 17.95
N LYS A 625 -12.98 -43.07 17.10
CA LYS A 625 -12.85 -43.13 15.64
C LYS A 625 -12.64 -41.75 15.02
N PHE A 626 -11.81 -41.74 13.97
CA PHE A 626 -11.67 -40.62 13.06
C PHE A 626 -12.67 -40.76 11.91
N VAL A 627 -13.42 -39.70 11.64
CA VAL A 627 -14.44 -39.63 10.59
C VAL A 627 -14.17 -38.42 9.71
N ASN A 628 -14.03 -38.65 8.40
CA ASN A 628 -13.96 -37.57 7.42
C ASN A 628 -15.37 -36.98 7.23
N LEU A 629 -15.55 -35.72 7.60
CA LEU A 629 -16.84 -35.02 7.56
C LEU A 629 -17.07 -34.38 6.20
N ILE A 630 -16.17 -33.47 5.82
CA ILE A 630 -16.26 -32.63 4.62
C ILE A 630 -14.93 -32.77 3.89
N PRO A 631 -14.90 -33.40 2.71
CA PRO A 631 -13.67 -33.53 1.93
C PRO A 631 -13.11 -32.16 1.50
N ARG A 632 -11.81 -32.12 1.17
CA ARG A 632 -11.21 -31.02 0.42
C ARG A 632 -11.98 -30.77 -0.89
N ASN A 633 -11.99 -29.52 -1.33
CA ASN A 633 -12.60 -29.05 -2.56
C ASN A 633 -14.13 -29.24 -2.59
N SER A 634 -14.77 -29.36 -1.42
CA SER A 634 -16.22 -29.32 -1.31
C SER A 634 -16.70 -27.90 -1.56
N ILE A 635 -17.70 -27.72 -2.42
CA ILE A 635 -18.26 -26.39 -2.74
C ILE A 635 -18.85 -25.77 -1.48
N ILE A 636 -18.46 -24.54 -1.14
CA ILE A 636 -19.00 -23.80 0.00
C ILE A 636 -20.11 -22.84 -0.45
N PRO A 637 -21.17 -22.63 0.36
CA PRO A 637 -21.43 -23.24 1.66
C PRO A 637 -21.73 -24.75 1.58
N VAL A 638 -21.32 -25.51 2.60
CA VAL A 638 -21.56 -26.95 2.69
C VAL A 638 -21.96 -27.34 4.11
N ARG A 639 -22.80 -28.37 4.22
CA ARG A 639 -23.28 -28.90 5.48
C ARG A 639 -23.15 -30.42 5.51
N LYS A 640 -22.72 -30.97 6.65
CA LYS A 640 -22.71 -32.40 6.95
C LYS A 640 -23.47 -32.69 8.24
N ASP A 641 -24.35 -33.68 8.19
CA ASP A 641 -25.20 -34.07 9.32
C ASP A 641 -24.77 -35.45 9.82
N ILE A 642 -24.61 -35.59 11.14
CA ILE A 642 -24.30 -36.87 11.81
C ILE A 642 -25.21 -37.05 13.02
N GLU A 643 -25.82 -38.23 13.14
CA GLU A 643 -26.55 -38.63 14.35
C GLU A 643 -25.55 -39.09 15.42
N PHE A 644 -25.60 -38.45 16.58
CA PHE A 644 -24.95 -38.89 17.81
C PHE A 644 -25.98 -39.52 18.75
N CYS A 645 -25.52 -40.41 19.62
CA CYS A 645 -26.33 -40.93 20.72
C CYS A 645 -25.48 -41.16 21.96
N THR A 646 -26.13 -41.27 23.13
CA THR A 646 -25.44 -41.71 24.34
C THR A 646 -24.91 -43.13 24.16
N VAL A 647 -23.68 -43.38 24.62
CA VAL A 647 -22.99 -44.68 24.53
C VAL A 647 -22.88 -45.38 25.89
N LYS A 648 -23.23 -44.68 26.98
CA LYS A 648 -23.29 -45.18 28.35
C LYS A 648 -24.63 -44.83 29.00
N ASP A 649 -25.06 -45.65 29.95
CA ASP A 649 -26.24 -45.35 30.76
C ASP A 649 -25.99 -44.09 31.60
N ASN A 650 -27.00 -43.22 31.67
CA ASN A 650 -26.96 -41.94 32.39
C ASN A 650 -25.80 -41.02 31.97
N GLN A 651 -25.36 -41.10 30.71
CA GLN A 651 -24.34 -40.21 30.17
C GLN A 651 -24.87 -38.78 30.10
N VAL A 652 -24.16 -37.86 30.78
CA VAL A 652 -24.52 -36.44 30.89
C VAL A 652 -23.79 -35.54 29.88
N LEU A 653 -22.78 -36.08 29.19
CA LEU A 653 -21.86 -35.33 28.31
C LEU A 653 -21.56 -36.15 27.05
N ILE A 654 -21.68 -35.53 25.88
CA ILE A 654 -21.11 -36.04 24.62
C ILE A 654 -20.03 -35.04 24.17
N ASP A 655 -18.81 -35.52 23.93
CA ASP A 655 -17.68 -34.73 23.46
C ASP A 655 -17.03 -35.35 22.21
N PHE A 656 -16.49 -34.50 21.35
CA PHE A 656 -15.69 -34.87 20.19
C PHE A 656 -14.73 -33.74 19.80
N HIS A 657 -13.65 -34.08 19.12
CA HIS A 657 -12.70 -33.11 18.58
C HIS A 657 -12.87 -32.94 17.08
N ILE A 658 -12.63 -31.73 16.60
CA ILE A 658 -12.62 -31.37 15.19
C ILE A 658 -11.23 -30.96 14.79
N TYR A 659 -10.80 -31.48 13.65
CA TYR A 659 -9.52 -31.26 13.03
C TYR A 659 -9.67 -30.88 11.57
N GLU A 660 -8.61 -30.29 11.03
CA GLU A 660 -8.47 -29.95 9.63
C GLU A 660 -7.13 -30.49 9.10
N GLY A 661 -7.15 -31.20 7.97
CA GLY A 661 -5.93 -31.67 7.31
C GLY A 661 -6.00 -33.10 6.74
N GLU A 662 -5.06 -33.42 5.87
CA GLU A 662 -5.04 -34.66 5.05
C GLU A 662 -4.38 -35.86 5.73
N SER A 663 -3.80 -35.67 6.92
CA SER A 663 -2.99 -36.70 7.56
C SER A 663 -3.85 -37.76 8.24
N SER A 664 -3.51 -39.03 8.04
CA SER A 664 -4.07 -40.13 8.85
C SER A 664 -3.48 -40.18 10.27
N ILE A 665 -2.41 -39.42 10.53
CA ILE A 665 -1.77 -39.29 11.85
C ILE A 665 -2.34 -38.05 12.54
N PRO A 666 -3.04 -38.19 13.68
CA PRO A 666 -3.70 -37.08 14.37
C PRO A 666 -2.75 -35.95 14.82
N ALA A 667 -1.51 -36.31 15.17
CA ALA A 667 -0.50 -35.32 15.58
C ALA A 667 -0.11 -34.33 14.47
N ASN A 668 -0.40 -34.66 13.21
CA ASN A 668 -0.12 -33.82 12.04
C ASN A 668 -1.38 -33.10 11.53
N LEU A 669 -2.52 -33.24 12.22
CA LEU A 669 -3.73 -32.51 11.90
C LEU A 669 -3.78 -31.18 12.65
N ASN A 670 -4.37 -30.17 12.03
CA ASN A 670 -4.64 -28.90 12.68
C ASN A 670 -5.87 -29.07 13.59
N PHE A 671 -5.71 -28.83 14.89
CA PHE A 671 -6.83 -28.88 15.84
C PHE A 671 -7.64 -27.59 15.73
N LEU A 672 -8.95 -27.72 15.50
CA LEU A 672 -9.86 -26.57 15.40
C LEU A 672 -10.61 -26.32 16.70
N ALA A 673 -11.26 -27.37 17.23
CA ALA A 673 -12.08 -27.27 18.42
C ALA A 673 -12.34 -28.62 19.09
N GLU A 674 -12.56 -28.57 20.41
CA GLU A 674 -13.27 -29.56 21.19
C GLU A 674 -14.72 -29.08 21.33
N CYS A 675 -15.65 -29.98 21.01
CA CYS A 675 -17.07 -29.69 20.90
C CYS A 675 -17.81 -30.59 21.88
N SER A 676 -18.59 -30.00 22.79
CA SER A 676 -19.30 -30.75 23.81
C SER A 676 -20.77 -30.36 23.96
N LEU A 677 -21.58 -31.37 24.25
CA LEU A 677 -23.00 -31.26 24.57
C LEU A 677 -23.21 -31.72 26.02
N HIS A 678 -23.66 -30.79 26.87
CA HIS A 678 -23.84 -30.98 28.31
C HIS A 678 -25.31 -31.23 28.67
N ASP A 679 -25.53 -31.51 29.96
CA ASP A 679 -26.85 -31.57 30.60
C ASP A 679 -27.82 -32.56 29.93
N ILE A 680 -27.29 -33.67 29.42
CA ILE A 680 -28.11 -34.74 28.86
C ILE A 680 -28.89 -35.41 30.01
N PRO A 681 -30.22 -35.53 29.92
CA PRO A 681 -31.01 -36.16 30.96
C PRO A 681 -30.57 -37.61 31.23
N PRO A 682 -30.72 -38.12 32.48
CA PRO A 682 -30.46 -39.53 32.76
C PRO A 682 -31.38 -40.44 31.95
N GLY A 683 -30.80 -41.44 31.31
CA GLY A 683 -31.52 -42.42 30.51
C GLY A 683 -30.61 -43.57 30.08
N PRO A 684 -31.18 -44.68 29.57
CA PRO A 684 -30.39 -45.79 29.04
C PRO A 684 -29.49 -45.34 27.88
N LYS A 685 -28.38 -46.05 27.66
CA LYS A 685 -27.55 -45.84 26.48
C LYS A 685 -28.37 -45.95 25.18
N HIS A 686 -27.99 -45.16 24.19
CA HIS A 686 -28.60 -45.05 22.85
C HIS A 686 -30.01 -44.43 22.80
N VAL A 687 -30.57 -44.02 23.94
CA VAL A 687 -31.92 -43.41 23.99
C VAL A 687 -31.89 -41.94 23.61
N HIS A 688 -30.94 -41.17 24.15
CA HIS A 688 -30.79 -39.76 23.80
C HIS A 688 -30.03 -39.66 22.48
N LYS A 689 -30.67 -39.04 21.48
CA LYS A 689 -30.15 -38.89 20.12
C LYS A 689 -30.13 -37.43 19.71
N PHE A 690 -29.07 -37.04 19.01
CA PHE A 690 -28.83 -35.67 18.59
C PHE A 690 -28.43 -35.66 17.12
N ASP A 691 -29.07 -34.82 16.32
CA ASP A 691 -28.57 -34.48 14.99
C ASP A 691 -27.56 -33.35 15.15
N VAL A 692 -26.29 -33.62 14.81
CA VAL A 692 -25.20 -32.65 14.86
C VAL A 692 -24.88 -32.19 13.45
N PHE A 693 -24.82 -30.87 13.28
CA PHE A 693 -24.64 -30.20 12.01
C PHE A 693 -23.28 -29.52 11.97
N PHE A 694 -22.49 -29.85 10.96
CA PHE A 694 -21.20 -29.25 10.66
C PHE A 694 -21.38 -28.40 9.40
N GLU A 695 -21.39 -27.08 9.55
CA GLU A 695 -21.66 -26.14 8.47
C GLU A 695 -20.42 -25.30 8.21
N ILE A 696 -19.98 -25.24 6.95
CA ILE A 696 -18.98 -24.28 6.48
C ILE A 696 -19.71 -23.26 5.63
N ASP A 697 -19.68 -22.00 6.06
CA ASP A 697 -20.40 -20.91 5.39
C ASP A 697 -19.68 -20.40 4.14
N ALA A 698 -20.20 -19.32 3.54
CA ALA A 698 -19.61 -18.71 2.35
C ALA A 698 -18.29 -17.93 2.61
N ASP A 699 -17.91 -17.70 3.88
CA ASP A 699 -16.59 -17.18 4.27
C ASP A 699 -15.56 -18.31 4.45
N GLY A 700 -16.01 -19.57 4.42
CA GLY A 700 -15.20 -20.74 4.71
C GLY A 700 -15.03 -20.99 6.21
N ILE A 701 -15.93 -20.47 7.04
CA ILE A 701 -15.88 -20.56 8.50
C ILE A 701 -16.79 -21.68 8.99
N LEU A 702 -16.26 -22.54 9.87
CA LEU A 702 -16.98 -23.65 10.48
C LEU A 702 -17.89 -23.17 11.62
N SER A 703 -19.14 -23.65 11.60
CA SER A 703 -20.04 -23.65 12.75
C SER A 703 -20.52 -25.07 13.04
N VAL A 704 -20.76 -25.35 14.32
CA VAL A 704 -21.22 -26.65 14.81
C VAL A 704 -22.44 -26.43 15.69
N SER A 705 -23.52 -27.16 15.43
CA SER A 705 -24.74 -27.06 16.23
C SER A 705 -25.39 -28.44 16.40
N ALA A 706 -26.23 -28.59 17.43
CA ALA A 706 -26.90 -29.85 17.72
C ALA A 706 -28.40 -29.64 17.97
N VAL A 707 -29.23 -30.59 17.53
CA VAL A 707 -30.67 -30.64 17.81
C VAL A 707 -31.01 -31.98 18.45
N ASN A 708 -31.69 -31.94 19.59
CA ASN A 708 -32.21 -33.15 20.22
C ASN A 708 -33.38 -33.71 19.41
N LYS A 709 -33.28 -34.97 18.97
CA LYS A 709 -34.30 -35.60 18.11
C LYS A 709 -35.66 -35.77 18.77
N SER A 710 -35.67 -36.01 20.09
CA SER A 710 -36.91 -36.30 20.81
C SER A 710 -37.69 -35.03 21.15
N THR A 711 -36.99 -33.92 21.38
CA THR A 711 -37.62 -32.64 21.80
C THR A 711 -37.67 -31.60 20.69
N GLY A 712 -36.88 -31.77 19.62
CA GLY A 712 -36.70 -30.76 18.58
C GLY A 712 -35.97 -29.49 19.04
N GLN A 713 -35.51 -29.46 20.30
CA GLN A 713 -34.80 -28.30 20.85
C GLN A 713 -33.39 -28.21 20.27
N LYS A 714 -33.00 -27.01 19.87
CA LYS A 714 -31.60 -26.67 19.59
C LYS A 714 -30.85 -26.63 20.91
N ASN A 715 -29.79 -27.41 21.01
CA ASN A 715 -28.89 -27.38 22.15
C ASN A 715 -27.69 -26.51 21.78
N GLU A 716 -27.29 -25.65 22.72
CA GLU A 716 -26.04 -24.91 22.59
C GLU A 716 -24.87 -25.90 22.71
N MET A 717 -23.99 -25.88 21.71
CA MET A 717 -22.74 -26.63 21.75
C MET A 717 -21.66 -25.75 22.36
N ILE A 718 -20.98 -26.26 23.39
CA ILE A 718 -19.80 -25.60 23.92
C ILE A 718 -18.63 -25.92 22.97
N ILE A 719 -18.00 -24.88 22.45
CA ILE A 719 -16.88 -24.98 21.52
C ILE A 719 -15.63 -24.42 22.23
N ASN A 720 -14.74 -25.32 22.64
CA ASN A 720 -13.45 -24.96 23.20
C ASN A 720 -12.38 -25.05 22.11
N ARG A 721 -11.75 -23.92 21.78
CA ARG A 721 -10.71 -23.84 20.74
C ARG A 721 -9.30 -23.90 21.31
N ASP A 722 -9.13 -24.01 22.61
CA ASP A 722 -7.81 -24.18 23.21
C ASP A 722 -7.31 -25.60 23.00
N ARG A 723 -6.04 -25.73 22.64
CA ARG A 723 -5.43 -27.05 22.46
C ARG A 723 -5.46 -27.78 23.81
N PRO A 724 -5.95 -29.04 23.87
CA PRO A 724 -5.91 -29.80 25.10
C PRO A 724 -4.44 -29.94 25.55
N LYS A 725 -4.17 -29.58 26.81
CA LYS A 725 -2.82 -29.75 27.39
C LYS A 725 -2.40 -31.20 27.19
N LYS A 726 -1.26 -31.43 26.53
CA LYS A 726 -0.67 -32.77 26.43
C LYS A 726 -0.54 -33.31 27.85
N ARG A 727 -1.27 -34.39 28.15
CA ARG A 727 -1.10 -35.16 29.38
C ARG A 727 0.19 -35.96 29.32
#